data_AF-A0A1C2DV46-F1
#
_entry.id   AF-A0A1C2DV46-F1
#
_cell.length_a   1.000
_cell.length_b   1.000
_cell.length_c   1.000
_cell.angle_alpha   90.00
_cell.angle_beta   90.00
_cell.angle_gamma   90.00
#
_symmetry.space_group_name_H-M   'P 1'
#
loop_
_entity.id
_entity.type
_entity.pdbx_description
1 polymer ?
#
loop_
_entity_poly.entity_id
_entity_poly.type
_entity_poly.pdbx_seq_one_letter_code
_entity_poly.pdbx_strand_id
1 'polypeptide(L)'
;MPFQAQPLIPVDMTTGTLRSTFALDLLTQVAEKLAPDSFALKMSNVFGNDIPPHRYTNLQDKLLAGEVHNPGVLLSRDLGFEADYDNRERVIRVDWAFFARTTANPQHYWWLLTALLHEFGHHIDNVLRRELTDEHAPVATDAPFEEGHLFTLWLTETVSPSRDDMTFATYAEETSTERHYAISWKQACEAIRDYLASTDLRFEPSHAHSDREAFEAGTDTKGSTHQTIEWVLQDFKLSRMEIDAVYFGNWLRDYSQVVDPKITRAADMPGEFPATLSRDAWTRLVDVLAAKKFIDLRMRYPNEMKVTPEKLGVYRPTEHIDNPLVIDPPFPDPKVRDPDFEAWVLPGDPSLGAELATSMKRYIGNAVGYMEQELRLAMKHGRSLDGLRSFGAALHVVEDLFAHSNFVELSLIKAGHVRVLPWTTPVHVKWNLPLVTGTFGATDVVASLAGPLGKILFSTEELQFEISQPGYRSDRDKVMLILLSEHPEQAYFTAFNALLTARDGMVTLAQAVGVDTLRLYRWLLNTPAAILINAYNSAAQGVLTWIGNSVDDAQTLLGSDPNEDPDIEPTHSQLSKDHAEHPLHDLAALLATEAVRRVARSMVDYWEGKPGADPVAVASAFFCHPADSEWQYPIVNAWAASNPAEVARSESKSELDRTQQLAIDELRAIQNTLIKDSQNYLNEVLNTKLPAPSRLQRYLEEGFMKLASETTWWKDLQQIIK
;
A
#
# COMPACT_ATOMS: atom_id res chain seq x y z
N MET A 1 -12.31 39.29 -19.87
CA MET A 1 -11.12 39.95 -19.31
C MET A 1 -10.28 38.87 -18.64
N PRO A 2 -9.11 38.51 -19.17
CA PRO A 2 -8.24 37.55 -18.50
C PRO A 2 -7.54 38.24 -17.33
N PHE A 3 -7.57 37.62 -16.16
CA PHE A 3 -6.77 38.03 -15.01
C PHE A 3 -5.30 37.74 -15.37
N GLN A 4 -4.51 38.81 -15.55
CA GLN A 4 -3.07 38.71 -15.71
C GLN A 4 -2.47 38.15 -14.42
N ALA A 5 -1.76 37.03 -14.51
CA ALA A 5 -0.87 36.57 -13.47
C ALA A 5 0.21 37.64 -13.26
N GLN A 6 0.23 38.27 -12.09
CA GLN A 6 1.40 39.02 -11.67
C GLN A 6 2.53 38.02 -11.41
N PRO A 7 3.78 38.34 -11.84
CA PRO A 7 4.93 37.53 -11.47
C PRO A 7 5.10 37.62 -9.94
N LEU A 8 5.00 36.49 -9.26
CA LEU A 8 5.36 36.37 -7.86
C LEU A 8 6.86 36.68 -7.75
N ILE A 9 7.15 37.85 -7.20
CA ILE A 9 8.49 38.25 -6.76
C ILE A 9 8.91 37.21 -5.70
N PRO A 10 10.15 36.68 -5.75
CA PRO A 10 10.65 35.83 -4.68
C PRO A 10 10.78 36.68 -3.41
N VAL A 11 9.88 36.46 -2.45
CA VAL A 11 10.03 36.99 -1.09
C VAL A 11 11.11 36.15 -0.42
N ASP A 12 12.25 36.79 -0.19
CA ASP A 12 13.36 36.32 0.65
C ASP A 12 12.80 35.94 2.04
N MET A 13 13.10 34.75 2.54
CA MET A 13 12.52 34.22 3.79
C MET A 13 12.98 35.07 4.98
N THR A 14 12.07 35.57 5.85
CA THR A 14 12.34 35.78 7.31
C THR A 14 11.26 36.42 8.19
N THR A 15 10.04 36.81 7.77
CA THR A 15 9.31 37.83 8.59
C THR A 15 7.88 37.51 9.05
N GLY A 16 7.41 36.26 8.99
CA GLY A 16 6.07 35.86 9.47
C GLY A 16 6.14 34.78 10.56
N THR A 17 5.56 34.99 11.74
CA THR A 17 5.53 33.99 12.83
C THR A 17 4.10 33.50 13.07
N LEU A 18 3.87 32.20 12.89
CA LEU A 18 2.65 31.52 13.35
C LEU A 18 2.87 31.07 14.81
N ARG A 19 1.93 31.36 15.70
CA ARG A 19 2.00 31.00 17.12
C ARG A 19 0.71 30.30 17.54
N SER A 20 0.85 29.18 18.24
CA SER A 20 -0.25 28.49 18.90
C SER A 20 0.25 27.82 20.19
N THR A 21 -0.40 28.13 21.31
CA THR A 21 -0.29 27.37 22.58
C THR A 21 -1.52 26.49 22.80
N PHE A 22 -2.44 26.49 21.83
CA PHE A 22 -3.80 26.05 22.02
C PHE A 22 -3.88 24.59 22.45
N ALA A 23 -3.10 23.72 21.81
CA ALA A 23 -3.05 22.29 22.14
C ALA A 23 -2.52 22.04 23.57
N LEU A 24 -1.46 22.75 23.98
CA LEU A 24 -0.90 22.68 25.33
C LEU A 24 -1.89 23.18 26.38
N ASP A 25 -2.59 24.28 26.09
CA ASP A 25 -3.60 24.85 26.98
C ASP A 25 -4.79 23.90 27.18
N LEU A 26 -5.23 23.21 26.12
CA LEU A 26 -6.28 22.20 26.19
C LEU A 26 -5.82 20.97 26.99
N LEU A 27 -4.62 20.45 26.72
CA LEU A 27 -4.07 19.29 27.43
C LEU A 27 -3.88 19.60 28.93
N THR A 28 -3.40 20.79 29.27
CA THR A 28 -3.24 21.23 30.66
C THR A 28 -4.59 21.31 31.38
N GLN A 29 -5.64 21.81 30.73
CA GLN A 29 -7.00 21.79 31.29
C GLN A 29 -7.53 20.38 31.53
N VAL A 30 -7.14 19.40 30.71
CA VAL A 30 -7.48 17.98 30.95
C VAL A 30 -6.70 17.45 32.14
N ALA A 31 -5.40 17.75 32.24
CA ALA A 31 -4.56 17.36 33.35
C ALA A 31 -5.08 17.89 34.70
N GLU A 32 -5.62 19.12 34.75
CA GLU A 32 -6.23 19.70 35.96
C GLU A 32 -7.51 18.98 36.40
N LYS A 33 -8.26 18.40 35.46
CA LYS A 33 -9.59 17.81 35.73
C LYS A 33 -9.55 16.32 36.04
N LEU A 34 -8.52 15.61 35.58
CA LEU A 34 -8.44 14.16 35.72
C LEU A 34 -7.61 13.75 36.94
N ALA A 35 -8.08 12.73 37.66
CA ALA A 35 -7.25 12.08 38.68
C ALA A 35 -6.05 11.37 38.02
N PRO A 36 -4.90 11.22 38.70
CA PRO A 36 -3.67 10.70 38.09
C PRO A 36 -3.80 9.36 37.37
N ASP A 37 -4.46 8.38 38.00
CA ASP A 37 -4.66 7.07 37.36
C ASP A 37 -5.58 7.16 36.12
N SER A 38 -6.54 8.10 36.12
CA SER A 38 -7.45 8.32 34.99
C SER A 38 -6.77 9.08 33.84
N PHE A 39 -5.88 10.02 34.16
CA PHE A 39 -5.05 10.70 33.17
C PHE A 39 -4.10 9.69 32.52
N ALA A 40 -3.40 8.88 33.33
CA ALA A 40 -2.49 7.85 32.84
C ALA A 40 -3.16 6.82 31.93
N LEU A 41 -4.33 6.31 32.32
CA LEU A 41 -5.09 5.38 31.50
C LEU A 41 -5.57 5.98 30.18
N LYS A 42 -5.99 7.25 30.18
CA LYS A 42 -6.44 7.92 28.96
C LYS A 42 -5.27 8.21 28.00
N MET A 43 -4.13 8.65 28.55
CA MET A 43 -2.95 8.92 27.74
C MET A 43 -2.31 7.64 27.20
N SER A 44 -2.38 6.51 27.93
CA SER A 44 -1.90 5.22 27.42
C SER A 44 -2.75 4.67 26.27
N ASN A 45 -4.03 5.04 26.20
CA ASN A 45 -4.88 4.72 25.05
C ASN A 45 -4.56 5.56 23.81
N VAL A 46 -3.88 6.71 23.97
CA VAL A 46 -3.47 7.60 22.88
C VAL A 46 -2.05 7.27 22.41
N PHE A 47 -1.11 7.15 23.35
CA PHE A 47 0.33 7.06 23.07
C PHE A 47 0.92 5.65 23.23
N GLY A 48 0.10 4.66 23.59
CA GLY A 48 0.52 3.26 23.72
C GLY A 48 0.65 2.77 25.17
N ASN A 49 0.59 1.45 25.35
CA ASN A 49 0.76 0.82 26.67
C ASN A 49 2.19 0.35 26.93
N ASP A 50 3.09 0.55 25.97
CA ASP A 50 4.51 0.27 26.08
C ASP A 50 5.26 1.29 26.96
N ILE A 51 4.66 2.48 27.14
CA ILE A 51 5.12 3.50 28.07
C ILE A 51 4.63 3.14 29.50
N PRO A 52 5.53 3.03 30.50
CA PRO A 52 5.14 2.72 31.87
C PRO A 52 4.14 3.74 32.46
N PRO A 53 3.09 3.31 33.18
CA PRO A 53 2.03 4.20 33.70
C PRO A 53 2.54 5.41 34.50
N HIS A 54 3.66 5.28 35.22
CA HIS A 54 4.24 6.37 36.00
C HIS A 54 4.78 7.53 35.14
N ARG A 55 5.10 7.30 33.86
CA ARG A 55 5.54 8.36 32.94
C ARG A 55 4.39 9.27 32.54
N TYR A 56 3.18 8.72 32.39
CA TYR A 56 1.99 9.53 32.16
C TYR A 56 1.60 10.36 33.37
N THR A 57 1.76 9.82 34.59
CA THR A 57 1.57 10.62 35.80
C THR A 57 2.64 11.71 35.94
N ASN A 58 3.89 11.44 35.54
CA ASN A 58 4.96 12.44 35.49
C ASN A 58 4.66 13.54 34.44
N LEU A 59 4.17 13.17 33.25
CA LEU A 59 3.69 14.13 32.26
C LEU A 59 2.59 15.03 32.85
N GLN A 60 1.65 14.46 33.61
CA GLN A 60 0.60 15.23 34.28
C GLN A 60 1.19 16.23 35.28
N ASP A 61 2.10 15.78 36.15
CA ASP A 61 2.75 16.65 37.15
C ASP A 61 3.48 17.81 36.47
N LYS A 62 4.17 17.54 35.35
CA LYS A 62 4.87 18.56 34.56
C LYS A 62 3.94 19.52 33.83
N LEU A 63 2.80 19.05 33.32
CA LEU A 63 1.77 19.92 32.75
C LEU A 63 1.24 20.88 33.83
N LEU A 64 0.94 20.37 35.02
CA LEU A 64 0.44 21.16 36.16
C LEU A 64 1.50 22.13 36.72
N ALA A 65 2.78 21.77 36.63
CA ALA A 65 3.89 22.63 37.02
C ALA A 65 4.29 23.65 35.93
N GLY A 66 3.71 23.57 34.72
CA GLY A 66 4.09 24.41 33.58
C GLY A 66 5.50 24.11 33.03
N GLU A 67 5.97 22.88 33.22
CA GLU A 67 7.31 22.42 32.80
C GLU A 67 7.33 21.75 31.42
N VAL A 68 6.17 21.55 30.78
CA VAL A 68 6.09 21.05 29.40
C VAL A 68 6.26 22.22 28.43
N HIS A 69 7.30 22.16 27.60
CA HIS A 69 7.59 23.22 26.63
C HIS A 69 6.69 23.11 25.41
N ASN A 70 6.04 24.21 25.01
CA ASN A 70 5.29 24.27 23.76
C ASN A 70 6.23 24.23 22.55
N PRO A 71 5.97 23.42 21.51
CA PRO A 71 6.77 23.45 20.29
C PRO A 71 6.59 24.77 19.55
N GLY A 72 7.64 25.20 18.83
CA GLY A 72 7.52 26.34 17.92
C GLY A 72 6.73 25.95 16.67
N VAL A 73 5.96 26.88 16.09
CA VAL A 73 5.26 26.64 14.81
C VAL A 73 5.92 27.47 13.71
N LEU A 74 6.43 26.79 12.68
CA LEU A 74 7.15 27.38 11.56
C LEU A 74 6.34 27.25 10.28
N LEU A 75 6.39 28.26 9.41
CA LEU A 75 5.84 28.16 8.06
C LEU A 75 6.95 27.76 7.09
N SER A 76 6.74 26.67 6.36
CA SER A 76 7.68 26.16 5.36
C SER A 76 7.11 26.30 3.94
N ARG A 77 7.97 26.39 2.93
CA ARG A 77 7.56 26.23 1.53
C ARG A 77 8.08 24.89 1.03
N ASP A 78 7.26 24.18 0.28
CA ASP A 78 7.62 22.90 -0.36
C ASP A 78 7.78 21.75 0.66
N LEU A 79 6.92 21.72 1.69
CA LEU A 79 6.92 20.66 2.70
C LEU A 79 6.47 19.31 2.12
N GLY A 80 5.61 19.32 1.10
CA GLY A 80 5.12 18.12 0.41
C GLY A 80 3.89 17.46 1.08
N PHE A 81 3.51 17.93 2.26
CA PHE A 81 2.33 17.53 3.06
C PHE A 81 1.81 18.74 3.87
N GLU A 82 0.70 18.58 4.62
CA GLU A 82 0.00 19.71 5.25
C GLU A 82 0.78 20.33 6.43
N ALA A 83 1.29 19.48 7.33
CA ALA A 83 2.19 19.84 8.44
C ALA A 83 3.06 18.63 8.85
N ASP A 84 4.18 18.85 9.55
CA ASP A 84 4.90 17.80 10.28
C ASP A 84 5.42 18.30 11.64
N TYR A 85 5.82 17.34 12.47
CA TYR A 85 6.57 17.55 13.68
C TYR A 85 8.01 17.05 13.54
N ASP A 86 8.98 17.94 13.72
CA ASP A 86 10.39 17.59 13.74
C ASP A 86 10.83 17.16 15.15
N ASN A 87 11.00 15.86 15.33
CA ASN A 87 11.45 15.25 16.59
C ASN A 87 12.81 15.79 17.11
N ARG A 88 13.70 16.25 16.23
CA ARG A 88 15.04 16.74 16.59
C ARG A 88 15.00 18.21 16.99
N GLU A 89 14.28 19.02 16.24
CA GLU A 89 14.20 20.47 16.43
C GLU A 89 13.06 20.89 17.37
N ARG A 90 12.12 19.99 17.66
CA ARG A 90 10.91 20.20 18.49
C ARG A 90 10.05 21.34 17.96
N VAL A 91 9.83 21.34 16.66
CA VAL A 91 9.03 22.34 15.96
C VAL A 91 7.98 21.66 15.10
N ILE A 92 6.81 22.29 15.02
CA ILE A 92 5.77 21.96 14.05
C ILE A 92 6.03 22.81 12.82
N ARG A 93 6.17 22.21 11.64
CA ARG A 93 6.22 22.96 10.37
C ARG A 93 4.88 22.82 9.68
N VAL A 94 4.35 23.93 9.17
CA VAL A 94 3.10 23.97 8.41
C VAL A 94 3.41 24.48 7.02
N ASP A 95 2.92 23.79 5.99
CA ASP A 95 3.14 24.23 4.61
C ASP A 95 2.44 25.58 4.35
N TRP A 96 3.15 26.49 3.71
CA TRP A 96 2.66 27.84 3.43
C TRP A 96 1.41 27.82 2.54
N ALA A 97 1.34 26.96 1.53
CA ALA A 97 0.19 26.89 0.64
C ALA A 97 -1.02 26.27 1.37
N PHE A 98 -0.79 25.28 2.23
CA PHE A 98 -1.81 24.76 3.14
C PHE A 98 -2.33 25.84 4.10
N PHE A 99 -1.44 26.52 4.82
CA PHE A 99 -1.77 27.62 5.73
C PHE A 99 -2.54 28.74 5.02
N ALA A 100 -2.08 29.19 3.85
CA ALA A 100 -2.74 30.25 3.09
C ALA A 100 -4.15 29.84 2.63
N ARG A 101 -4.34 28.57 2.24
CA ARG A 101 -5.64 28.03 1.79
C ARG A 101 -6.64 27.90 2.94
N THR A 102 -6.21 27.38 4.08
CA THR A 102 -7.06 27.14 5.25
C THR A 102 -7.39 28.45 5.96
N THR A 103 -6.50 29.45 5.92
CA THR A 103 -6.74 30.75 6.56
C THR A 103 -7.48 31.77 5.68
N ALA A 104 -7.66 31.49 4.39
CA ALA A 104 -8.38 32.37 3.46
C ALA A 104 -9.90 32.47 3.75
N ASN A 105 -10.50 31.45 4.37
CA ASN A 105 -11.93 31.42 4.69
C ASN A 105 -12.13 30.85 6.11
N PRO A 106 -12.86 31.54 7.01
CA PRO A 106 -13.19 31.02 8.35
C PRO A 106 -13.79 29.61 8.37
N GLN A 107 -14.49 29.18 7.32
CA GLN A 107 -15.05 27.83 7.21
C GLN A 107 -13.98 26.72 7.11
N HIS A 108 -12.73 27.05 6.82
CA HIS A 108 -11.62 26.09 6.71
C HIS A 108 -10.66 26.14 7.90
N TYR A 109 -10.93 26.97 8.91
CA TYR A 109 -10.06 27.10 10.09
C TYR A 109 -9.96 25.81 10.89
N TRP A 110 -11.00 24.98 10.88
CA TRP A 110 -10.97 23.68 11.52
C TRP A 110 -9.87 22.78 10.94
N TRP A 111 -9.54 22.91 9.65
CA TRP A 111 -8.53 22.07 8.99
C TRP A 111 -7.11 22.44 9.46
N LEU A 112 -6.80 23.73 9.58
CA LEU A 112 -5.53 24.17 10.19
C LEU A 112 -5.46 23.78 11.67
N LEU A 113 -6.57 23.87 12.39
CA LEU A 113 -6.64 23.43 13.78
C LEU A 113 -6.40 21.91 13.91
N THR A 114 -6.96 21.08 13.03
CA THR A 114 -6.70 19.63 13.00
C THR A 114 -5.20 19.36 12.88
N ALA A 115 -4.53 19.97 11.89
CA ALA A 115 -3.10 19.77 11.67
C ALA A 115 -2.27 20.19 12.90
N LEU A 116 -2.57 21.35 13.51
CA LEU A 116 -1.85 21.81 14.70
C LEU A 116 -2.06 20.91 15.93
N LEU A 117 -3.26 20.32 16.11
CA LEU A 117 -3.52 19.36 17.18
C LEU A 117 -2.83 18.03 16.91
N HIS A 118 -2.83 17.58 15.65
CA HIS A 118 -2.20 16.35 15.20
C HIS A 118 -0.69 16.38 15.47
N GLU A 119 0.02 17.39 14.94
CA GLU A 119 1.47 17.52 15.14
C GLU A 119 1.87 17.75 16.60
N PHE A 120 0.98 18.33 17.40
CA PHE A 120 1.20 18.44 18.84
C PHE A 120 1.08 17.08 19.55
N GLY A 121 0.30 16.13 19.02
CA GLY A 121 0.30 14.75 19.50
C GLY A 121 1.68 14.13 19.40
N HIS A 122 2.31 14.17 18.21
CA HIS A 122 3.70 13.73 18.00
C HIS A 122 4.69 14.41 18.97
N HIS A 123 4.48 15.70 19.25
CA HIS A 123 5.29 16.40 20.25
C HIS A 123 5.19 15.76 21.65
N ILE A 124 3.99 15.45 22.12
CA ILE A 124 3.77 14.83 23.43
C ILE A 124 4.33 13.41 23.49
N ASP A 125 4.23 12.66 22.40
CA ASP A 125 4.84 11.34 22.30
C ASP A 125 6.37 11.42 22.45
N ASN A 126 7.00 12.36 21.73
CA ASN A 126 8.43 12.61 21.86
C ASN A 126 8.82 13.04 23.29
N VAL A 127 7.99 13.83 24.00
CA VAL A 127 8.21 14.16 25.43
C VAL A 127 8.16 12.89 26.29
N LEU A 128 7.16 12.04 26.12
CA LEU A 128 6.98 10.81 26.89
C LEU A 128 8.10 9.78 26.66
N ARG A 129 8.55 9.65 25.41
CA ARG A 129 9.51 8.62 24.99
C ARG A 129 10.95 9.05 25.16
N ARG A 130 11.26 10.35 25.04
CA ARG A 130 12.64 10.85 25.05
C ARG A 130 12.99 11.73 26.25
N GLU A 131 12.05 12.53 26.75
CA GLU A 131 12.34 13.52 27.79
C GLU A 131 12.03 13.01 29.20
N LEU A 132 10.99 12.19 29.35
CA LEU A 132 10.57 11.63 30.65
C LEU A 132 11.15 10.22 30.90
N THR A 133 12.41 10.00 30.49
CA THR A 133 13.10 8.70 30.60
C THR A 133 13.90 8.58 31.90
N ASP A 134 13.50 7.65 32.78
CA ASP A 134 14.22 7.37 34.04
C ASP A 134 14.94 5.99 34.06
N GLU A 135 14.76 5.12 33.05
CA GLU A 135 15.30 3.75 33.03
C GLU A 135 15.80 3.27 31.65
N HIS A 136 16.80 2.36 31.66
CA HIS A 136 17.40 1.69 30.47
C HIS A 136 16.48 0.63 29.82
N ALA A 137 15.17 0.66 30.08
CA ALA A 137 14.23 -0.26 29.44
C ALA A 137 14.01 0.15 27.98
N PRO A 138 14.04 -0.77 27.01
CA PRO A 138 13.76 -0.46 25.62
C PRO A 138 12.28 -0.08 25.49
N VAL A 139 12.03 1.21 25.28
CA VAL A 139 10.73 1.75 24.83
C VAL A 139 10.85 1.95 23.32
N ALA A 140 9.79 1.66 22.57
CA ALA A 140 9.79 1.88 21.12
C ALA A 140 10.12 3.35 20.83
N THR A 141 10.80 3.61 19.70
CA THR A 141 11.21 4.96 19.29
C THR A 141 10.03 5.88 18.98
N ASP A 142 8.85 5.28 18.77
CA ASP A 142 7.60 5.90 18.36
C ASP A 142 6.40 5.11 18.91
N ALA A 143 5.21 5.70 18.86
CA ALA A 143 3.96 5.03 19.20
C ALA A 143 3.60 3.94 18.16
N PRO A 144 2.89 2.87 18.57
CA PRO A 144 2.50 1.78 17.66
C PRO A 144 1.35 2.15 16.68
N PHE A 145 0.79 3.36 16.78
CA PHE A 145 -0.30 3.89 15.95
C PHE A 145 -0.01 5.35 15.61
N GLU A 146 -0.82 5.96 14.74
CA GLU A 146 -0.75 7.40 14.50
C GLU A 146 -1.37 8.15 15.71
N GLU A 147 -0.50 8.58 16.61
CA GLU A 147 -0.83 9.15 17.89
C GLU A 147 -1.31 10.60 17.80
N GLY A 148 -0.99 11.33 16.73
CA GLY A 148 -1.48 12.67 16.43
C GLY A 148 -3.00 12.73 16.23
N HIS A 149 -3.56 11.81 15.47
CA HIS A 149 -4.98 11.61 15.22
C HIS A 149 -5.68 11.13 16.48
N LEU A 150 -5.13 10.11 17.17
CA LEU A 150 -5.71 9.62 18.42
C LEU A 150 -5.76 10.72 19.48
N PHE A 151 -4.70 11.52 19.56
CA PHE A 151 -4.63 12.68 20.45
C PHE A 151 -5.65 13.75 20.07
N THR A 152 -5.77 14.08 18.79
CA THR A 152 -6.73 15.05 18.28
C THR A 152 -8.17 14.62 18.56
N LEU A 153 -8.53 13.38 18.23
CA LEU A 153 -9.86 12.82 18.49
C LEU A 153 -10.15 12.84 19.99
N TRP A 154 -9.22 12.35 20.80
CA TRP A 154 -9.36 12.32 22.26
C TRP A 154 -9.57 13.71 22.86
N LEU A 155 -8.86 14.73 22.38
CA LEU A 155 -9.06 16.12 22.81
C LEU A 155 -10.46 16.63 22.45
N THR A 156 -10.95 16.35 21.24
CA THR A 156 -12.30 16.78 20.82
C THR A 156 -13.42 16.14 21.64
N GLU A 157 -13.20 14.93 22.17
CA GLU A 157 -14.16 14.23 23.02
C GLU A 157 -14.05 14.59 24.50
N THR A 158 -12.84 14.88 24.96
CA THR A 158 -12.55 15.07 26.39
C THR A 158 -12.68 16.53 26.82
N VAL A 159 -12.37 17.49 25.94
CA VAL A 159 -12.30 18.90 26.31
C VAL A 159 -13.64 19.60 26.09
N SER A 160 -14.20 20.10 27.19
CA SER A 160 -15.33 21.03 27.19
C SER A 160 -14.88 22.37 27.77
N PRO A 161 -14.43 23.31 26.92
CA PRO A 161 -13.96 24.63 27.35
C PRO A 161 -15.13 25.50 27.84
N SER A 162 -14.82 26.50 28.67
CA SER A 162 -15.82 27.39 29.27
C SER A 162 -16.41 28.42 28.28
N ARG A 163 -15.74 28.61 27.13
CA ARG A 163 -16.16 29.46 26.00
C ARG A 163 -16.06 28.64 24.72
N ASP A 164 -16.99 28.88 23.80
CA ASP A 164 -17.04 28.17 22.53
C ASP A 164 -16.17 28.83 21.47
N ASP A 165 -16.19 30.16 21.34
CA ASP A 165 -15.29 30.88 20.42
C ASP A 165 -13.89 30.96 21.02
N MET A 166 -12.95 30.23 20.43
CA MET A 166 -11.57 30.16 20.91
C MET A 166 -10.59 30.56 19.80
N THR A 167 -9.65 31.45 20.15
CA THR A 167 -8.50 31.74 19.30
C THR A 167 -7.51 30.60 19.40
N PHE A 168 -7.24 29.93 18.28
CA PHE A 168 -6.36 28.76 18.24
C PHE A 168 -4.98 29.05 17.63
N ALA A 169 -4.86 30.10 16.82
CA ALA A 169 -3.59 30.50 16.23
C ALA A 169 -3.53 32.01 16.02
N THR A 170 -2.32 32.55 16.08
CA THR A 170 -2.03 33.95 15.80
C THR A 170 -0.87 34.06 14.81
N TYR A 171 -1.05 34.86 13.76
CA TYR A 171 -0.03 35.09 12.74
C TYR A 171 0.32 36.58 12.67
N ALA A 172 1.62 36.88 12.76
CA ALA A 172 2.13 38.24 12.66
C ALA A 172 3.23 38.31 11.60
N GLU A 173 3.15 39.30 10.69
CA GLU A 173 4.27 39.69 9.85
C GLU A 173 4.96 40.93 10.45
N GLU A 174 6.28 41.05 10.32
CA GLU A 174 7.10 42.10 10.98
C GLU A 174 6.61 43.55 10.81
N THR A 175 5.74 43.83 9.84
CA THR A 175 5.22 45.18 9.54
C THR A 175 3.69 45.27 9.46
N SER A 176 2.94 44.20 9.82
CA SER A 176 1.47 44.16 9.68
C SER A 176 0.73 43.93 11.00
N THR A 177 -0.58 44.18 10.99
CA THR A 177 -1.47 43.91 12.14
C THR A 177 -1.56 42.41 12.38
N GLU A 178 -1.32 42.01 13.64
CA GLU A 178 -1.47 40.65 14.13
C GLU A 178 -2.86 40.08 13.79
N ARG A 179 -2.89 38.92 13.15
CA ARG A 179 -4.13 38.23 12.74
C ARG A 179 -4.40 37.10 13.72
N HIS A 180 -5.59 37.12 14.31
CA HIS A 180 -6.06 36.06 15.20
C HIS A 180 -7.05 35.16 14.45
N TYR A 181 -6.80 33.85 14.49
CA TYR A 181 -7.68 32.84 13.95
C TYR A 181 -8.49 32.23 15.09
N ALA A 182 -9.81 32.39 15.03
CA ALA A 182 -10.74 31.91 16.04
C ALA A 182 -11.85 31.06 15.40
N ILE A 183 -12.25 30.01 16.10
CA ILE A 183 -13.30 29.08 15.66
C ILE A 183 -14.16 28.66 16.87
N SER A 184 -15.44 28.36 16.61
CA SER A 184 -16.30 27.69 17.59
C SER A 184 -15.76 26.29 17.84
N TRP A 185 -15.40 25.98 19.08
CA TRP A 185 -14.86 24.69 19.49
C TRP A 185 -15.85 23.55 19.17
N LYS A 186 -17.15 23.77 19.37
CA LYS A 186 -18.18 22.79 18.98
C LYS A 186 -18.19 22.54 17.48
N GLN A 187 -18.17 23.58 16.66
CA GLN A 187 -18.13 23.43 15.20
C GLN A 187 -16.84 22.78 14.73
N ALA A 188 -15.70 23.12 15.35
CA ALA A 188 -14.43 22.48 15.09
C ALA A 188 -14.48 20.99 15.46
N CYS A 189 -15.00 20.63 16.64
CA CYS A 189 -15.11 19.23 17.07
C CYS A 189 -16.06 18.41 16.19
N GLU A 190 -17.15 18.99 15.69
CA GLU A 190 -18.03 18.34 14.72
C GLU A 190 -17.30 18.12 13.40
N ALA A 191 -16.69 19.17 12.82
CA ALA A 191 -15.97 19.07 11.56
C ALA A 191 -14.76 18.13 11.63
N ILE A 192 -13.98 18.18 12.72
CA ILE A 192 -12.84 17.30 12.96
C ILE A 192 -13.30 15.85 13.10
N ARG A 193 -14.36 15.57 13.86
CA ARG A 193 -14.85 14.20 14.01
C ARG A 193 -15.49 13.67 12.74
N ASP A 194 -16.23 14.49 12.00
CA ASP A 194 -16.79 14.09 10.70
C ASP A 194 -15.66 13.80 9.70
N TYR A 195 -14.62 14.65 9.68
CA TYR A 195 -13.41 14.45 8.89
C TYR A 195 -12.72 13.13 9.29
N LEU A 196 -12.36 12.96 10.56
CA LEU A 196 -11.67 11.77 11.08
C LEU A 196 -12.52 10.49 11.07
N ALA A 197 -13.85 10.57 11.06
CA ALA A 197 -14.75 9.43 10.90
C ALA A 197 -14.97 9.06 9.43
N SER A 198 -14.77 10.02 8.51
CA SER A 198 -14.78 9.79 7.06
C SER A 198 -13.42 9.34 6.51
N THR A 199 -12.36 9.52 7.31
CA THR A 199 -11.00 9.05 7.08
C THR A 199 -10.78 7.71 7.79
N ASP A 200 -10.29 6.71 7.08
CA ASP A 200 -9.84 5.40 7.60
C ASP A 200 -8.49 5.67 8.26
N LEU A 201 -8.47 5.56 9.58
CA LEU A 201 -7.50 6.13 10.51
C LEU A 201 -6.13 5.41 10.52
N ARG A 202 -5.59 5.00 9.37
CA ARG A 202 -4.33 4.23 9.29
C ARG A 202 -3.23 4.85 8.44
N PHE A 203 -3.41 6.04 7.85
CA PHE A 203 -2.39 6.61 6.97
C PHE A 203 -2.35 8.15 6.99
N GLU A 204 -1.46 8.71 7.79
CA GLU A 204 -0.54 9.77 7.33
C GLU A 204 0.82 9.08 7.12
N PRO A 205 1.62 9.46 6.11
CA PRO A 205 2.87 8.79 5.81
C PRO A 205 3.81 8.93 7.00
N SER A 206 4.13 7.81 7.64
CA SER A 206 5.21 7.70 8.63
C SER A 206 6.36 8.61 8.21
N HIS A 207 6.73 9.55 9.07
CA HIS A 207 7.91 10.38 8.89
C HIS A 207 9.08 9.51 8.41
N ALA A 208 9.79 10.01 7.42
CA ALA A 208 10.83 9.32 6.66
C ALA A 208 11.60 8.22 7.45
N HIS A 209 11.29 6.97 7.07
CA HIS A 209 12.05 5.72 7.24
C HIS A 209 11.95 4.94 8.57
N SER A 210 11.07 3.94 8.58
CA SER A 210 11.41 2.51 8.60
C SER A 210 10.22 1.68 8.12
N ASP A 211 10.46 0.70 7.25
CA ASP A 211 9.53 -0.36 6.84
C ASP A 211 8.40 0.03 5.85
N ARG A 212 8.81 0.39 4.63
CA ARG A 212 7.93 0.31 3.46
C ARG A 212 7.94 -1.12 2.93
N GLU A 213 6.79 -1.78 2.95
CA GLU A 213 6.55 -3.01 2.21
C GLU A 213 5.06 -3.08 1.81
N ALA A 214 4.57 -3.60 0.69
CA ALA A 214 5.09 -4.17 -0.58
C ALA A 214 3.88 -4.05 -1.57
N PHE A 215 3.99 -3.92 -2.89
CA PHE A 215 4.38 -4.98 -3.81
C PHE A 215 4.63 -4.36 -5.20
N GLU A 216 5.89 -4.25 -5.54
CA GLU A 216 6.42 -4.29 -6.90
C GLU A 216 7.66 -5.18 -6.74
N ALA A 217 8.02 -5.99 -7.72
CA ALA A 217 9.13 -6.93 -7.60
C ALA A 217 10.42 -6.17 -7.21
N GLY A 218 10.86 -6.22 -5.94
CA GLY A 218 12.01 -5.42 -5.45
C GLY A 218 11.76 -4.66 -4.15
N THR A 219 11.95 -5.31 -3.00
CA THR A 219 11.85 -4.68 -1.69
C THR A 219 13.20 -4.17 -1.21
N ASP A 220 13.73 -3.14 -1.88
CA ASP A 220 14.84 -2.36 -1.33
C ASP A 220 14.47 -0.89 -1.18
N THR A 221 14.98 -0.29 -0.12
CA THR A 221 14.85 1.13 0.24
C THR A 221 15.60 2.08 -0.73
N LYS A 222 15.98 1.58 -1.91
CA LYS A 222 16.72 2.26 -2.97
C LYS A 222 16.30 1.76 -4.35
N GLY A 223 15.26 2.32 -4.94
CA GLY A 223 14.87 1.93 -6.31
C GLY A 223 13.70 2.74 -6.83
N SER A 224 13.53 2.75 -8.16
CA SER A 224 12.39 3.38 -8.83
C SER A 224 11.32 2.31 -9.07
N THR A 225 10.14 2.51 -8.49
CA THR A 225 8.94 1.68 -8.66
C THR A 225 8.07 2.25 -9.80
N HIS A 226 7.17 1.49 -10.42
CA HIS A 226 6.07 1.97 -11.27
C HIS A 226 5.43 3.21 -10.60
N GLN A 227 5.07 3.14 -9.31
CA GLN A 227 4.54 4.33 -8.62
C GLN A 227 5.41 5.61 -8.71
N THR A 228 6.74 5.47 -8.68
CA THR A 228 7.65 6.62 -8.80
C THR A 228 7.82 7.11 -10.22
N ILE A 229 7.66 6.24 -11.22
CA ILE A 229 7.65 6.62 -12.64
C ILE A 229 6.48 7.59 -12.89
N GLU A 230 5.32 7.31 -12.30
CA GLU A 230 4.10 8.11 -12.45
C GLU A 230 4.23 9.51 -11.85
N TRP A 231 5.23 9.78 -11.01
CA TRP A 231 5.49 11.14 -10.54
C TRP A 231 5.90 12.08 -11.66
N VAL A 232 6.38 11.57 -12.79
CA VAL A 232 6.62 12.38 -14.00
C VAL A 232 5.33 13.02 -14.52
N LEU A 233 4.16 12.51 -14.15
CA LEU A 233 2.86 13.08 -14.50
C LEU A 233 2.60 14.44 -13.81
N GLN A 234 3.31 14.74 -12.71
CA GLN A 234 3.20 16.03 -12.01
C GLN A 234 3.63 17.20 -12.92
N ASP A 235 4.58 16.97 -13.82
CA ASP A 235 5.06 17.97 -14.79
C ASP A 235 3.96 18.41 -15.78
N PHE A 236 2.88 17.62 -15.90
CA PHE A 236 1.82 17.80 -16.89
C PHE A 236 0.49 18.31 -16.29
N LYS A 237 0.53 18.92 -15.10
CA LYS A 237 -0.64 19.50 -14.41
C LYS A 237 -1.75 18.48 -14.11
N LEU A 238 -1.39 17.21 -13.93
CA LEU A 238 -2.26 16.27 -13.24
C LEU A 238 -2.20 16.56 -11.75
N SER A 239 -3.35 16.60 -11.09
CA SER A 239 -3.43 16.66 -9.63
C SER A 239 -2.97 15.32 -9.03
N ARG A 240 -2.53 15.33 -7.77
CA ARG A 240 -2.08 14.11 -7.09
C ARG A 240 -3.10 12.97 -7.17
N MET A 241 -4.37 13.29 -6.96
CA MET A 241 -5.48 12.34 -7.07
C MET A 241 -5.64 11.72 -8.46
N GLU A 242 -5.38 12.49 -9.52
CA GLU A 242 -5.41 11.96 -10.88
C GLU A 242 -4.22 11.05 -11.16
N ILE A 243 -3.04 11.38 -10.62
CA ILE A 243 -1.86 10.53 -10.70
C ILE A 243 -2.09 9.22 -9.96
N ASP A 244 -2.66 9.26 -8.75
CA ASP A 244 -2.99 8.05 -7.99
C ASP A 244 -4.07 7.22 -8.72
N ALA A 245 -5.00 7.85 -9.46
CA ALA A 245 -6.00 7.14 -10.26
C ALA A 245 -5.41 6.52 -11.54
N VAL A 246 -4.38 7.14 -12.13
CA VAL A 246 -3.58 6.53 -13.20
C VAL A 246 -2.83 5.33 -12.63
N TYR A 247 -2.10 5.52 -11.53
CA TYR A 247 -1.37 4.43 -10.89
C TYR A 247 -2.28 3.29 -10.42
N PHE A 248 -3.53 3.57 -9.99
CA PHE A 248 -4.51 2.51 -9.71
C PHE A 248 -4.79 1.61 -10.92
N GLY A 249 -4.82 2.19 -12.13
CA GLY A 249 -4.97 1.43 -13.37
C GLY A 249 -3.76 0.54 -13.67
N ASN A 250 -2.56 1.07 -13.47
CA ASN A 250 -1.29 0.34 -13.61
C ASN A 250 -1.21 -0.82 -12.60
N TRP A 251 -1.39 -0.51 -11.32
CA TRP A 251 -1.40 -1.46 -10.21
C TRP A 251 -2.43 -2.59 -10.38
N LEU A 252 -3.59 -2.31 -10.98
CA LEU A 252 -4.57 -3.36 -11.28
C LEU A 252 -4.10 -4.35 -12.34
N ARG A 253 -3.13 -4.01 -13.19
CA ARG A 253 -2.52 -4.95 -14.14
C ARG A 253 -1.54 -5.86 -13.42
N ASP A 254 -0.62 -5.31 -12.62
CA ASP A 254 0.28 -6.11 -11.76
C ASP A 254 -0.52 -7.16 -10.97
N TYR A 255 -1.59 -6.74 -10.31
CA TYR A 255 -2.40 -7.63 -9.49
C TYR A 255 -3.35 -8.52 -10.30
N SER A 256 -3.57 -8.30 -11.61
CA SER A 256 -4.35 -9.23 -12.43
C SER A 256 -3.63 -10.57 -12.61
N GLN A 257 -2.29 -10.57 -12.47
CA GLN A 257 -1.45 -11.77 -12.52
C GLN A 257 -1.88 -12.82 -11.48
N VAL A 258 -2.40 -12.40 -10.31
CA VAL A 258 -2.91 -13.29 -9.23
C VAL A 258 -4.08 -14.17 -9.64
N VAL A 259 -4.78 -13.77 -10.70
CA VAL A 259 -5.87 -14.52 -11.29
C VAL A 259 -5.30 -15.34 -12.46
N ASP A 260 -4.30 -16.19 -12.21
CA ASP A 260 -3.70 -17.08 -13.22
C ASP A 260 -4.51 -18.39 -13.37
N PRO A 261 -4.66 -18.93 -14.59
CA PRO A 261 -5.45 -20.14 -14.84
C PRO A 261 -4.97 -21.37 -14.05
N LYS A 262 -3.69 -21.46 -13.70
CA LYS A 262 -3.09 -22.60 -12.98
C LYS A 262 -3.51 -22.62 -11.50
N ILE A 263 -3.85 -21.47 -10.92
CA ILE A 263 -4.26 -21.31 -9.51
C ILE A 263 -5.71 -20.80 -9.33
N THR A 264 -6.42 -20.55 -10.43
CA THR A 264 -7.82 -20.14 -10.42
C THR A 264 -8.72 -21.35 -10.69
N ARG A 265 -9.65 -21.64 -9.77
CA ARG A 265 -10.61 -22.75 -9.95
C ARG A 265 -11.81 -22.34 -10.81
N ALA A 266 -12.39 -23.33 -11.48
CA ALA A 266 -13.66 -23.17 -12.17
C ALA A 266 -14.81 -22.99 -11.16
N ALA A 267 -15.88 -22.31 -11.57
CA ALA A 267 -17.00 -22.01 -10.69
C ALA A 267 -17.74 -23.26 -10.17
N ASP A 268 -17.75 -24.35 -10.95
CA ASP A 268 -18.40 -25.63 -10.64
C ASP A 268 -17.48 -26.62 -9.89
N MET A 269 -16.20 -26.30 -9.72
CA MET A 269 -15.26 -27.11 -8.96
C MET A 269 -15.37 -26.84 -7.46
N PRO A 270 -15.20 -27.87 -6.60
CA PRO A 270 -15.13 -27.69 -5.16
C PRO A 270 -13.95 -26.78 -4.77
N GLY A 271 -14.05 -26.12 -3.62
CA GLY A 271 -12.95 -25.34 -3.07
C GLY A 271 -11.77 -26.24 -2.69
N GLU A 272 -10.57 -25.87 -3.11
CA GLU A 272 -9.33 -26.63 -2.89
C GLU A 272 -8.23 -25.75 -2.29
N PHE A 273 -8.60 -24.73 -1.50
CA PHE A 273 -7.61 -23.88 -0.84
C PHE A 273 -6.60 -24.72 -0.02
N PRO A 274 -5.28 -24.47 -0.14
CA PRO A 274 -4.63 -23.36 -0.86
C PRO A 274 -4.30 -23.62 -2.33
N ALA A 275 -4.55 -24.80 -2.90
CA ALA A 275 -4.13 -25.11 -4.27
C ALA A 275 -4.76 -24.18 -5.31
N THR A 276 -6.04 -23.83 -5.13
CA THR A 276 -6.75 -22.89 -6.01
C THR A 276 -7.74 -22.02 -5.24
N LEU A 277 -8.04 -20.83 -5.79
CA LEU A 277 -9.13 -19.96 -5.34
C LEU A 277 -10.07 -19.61 -6.51
N SER A 278 -11.29 -19.19 -6.20
CA SER A 278 -12.18 -18.61 -7.22
C SER A 278 -11.72 -17.22 -7.67
N ARG A 279 -12.12 -16.82 -8.88
CA ARG A 279 -11.91 -15.45 -9.38
C ARG A 279 -12.49 -14.38 -8.44
N ASP A 280 -13.64 -14.65 -7.83
CA ASP A 280 -14.25 -13.74 -6.83
C ASP A 280 -13.36 -13.60 -5.60
N ALA A 281 -12.84 -14.71 -5.08
CA ALA A 281 -11.95 -14.69 -3.93
C ALA A 281 -10.65 -13.91 -4.21
N TRP A 282 -10.00 -14.17 -5.36
CA TRP A 282 -8.83 -13.37 -5.77
C TRP A 282 -9.17 -11.89 -5.85
N THR A 283 -10.25 -11.54 -6.54
CA THR A 283 -10.70 -10.15 -6.68
C THR A 283 -10.92 -9.48 -5.32
N ARG A 284 -11.55 -10.19 -4.37
CA ARG A 284 -11.82 -9.67 -3.03
C ARG A 284 -10.55 -9.51 -2.19
N LEU A 285 -9.56 -10.39 -2.35
CA LEU A 285 -8.25 -10.23 -1.70
C LEU A 285 -7.55 -8.97 -2.23
N VAL A 286 -7.55 -8.78 -3.55
CA VAL A 286 -7.00 -7.57 -4.19
C VAL A 286 -7.78 -6.33 -3.77
N ASP A 287 -9.11 -6.38 -3.62
CA ASP A 287 -9.92 -5.25 -3.14
C ASP A 287 -9.53 -4.80 -1.72
N VAL A 288 -9.19 -5.76 -0.84
CA VAL A 288 -8.69 -5.43 0.52
C VAL A 288 -7.35 -4.70 0.44
N LEU A 289 -6.43 -5.16 -0.41
CA LEU A 289 -5.14 -4.50 -0.61
C LEU A 289 -5.29 -3.13 -1.26
N ALA A 290 -6.15 -3.01 -2.27
CA ALA A 290 -6.43 -1.76 -2.96
C ALA A 290 -7.06 -0.72 -2.02
N ALA A 291 -7.99 -1.13 -1.15
CA ALA A 291 -8.59 -0.23 -0.16
C ALA A 291 -7.54 0.36 0.79
N LYS A 292 -6.53 -0.43 1.18
CA LYS A 292 -5.40 0.03 2.00
C LYS A 292 -4.45 0.94 1.22
N LYS A 293 -4.13 0.59 -0.04
CA LYS A 293 -3.16 1.33 -0.86
C LYS A 293 -3.70 2.66 -1.40
N PHE A 294 -4.98 2.71 -1.78
CA PHE A 294 -5.63 3.85 -2.44
C PHE A 294 -6.72 4.46 -1.56
N ILE A 295 -6.41 4.61 -0.28
CA ILE A 295 -7.34 4.99 0.78
C ILE A 295 -8.09 6.30 0.48
N ASP A 296 -7.36 7.35 0.04
CA ASP A 296 -7.92 8.66 -0.30
C ASP A 296 -8.92 8.58 -1.46
N LEU A 297 -8.54 7.84 -2.51
CA LEU A 297 -9.41 7.60 -3.66
C LEU A 297 -10.62 6.75 -3.26
N ARG A 298 -10.41 5.72 -2.42
CA ARG A 298 -11.46 4.81 -1.96
C ARG A 298 -12.49 5.51 -1.09
N MET A 299 -12.10 6.50 -0.28
CA MET A 299 -13.07 7.29 0.49
C MET A 299 -13.90 8.22 -0.36
N ARG A 300 -13.25 8.91 -1.29
CA ARG A 300 -13.94 9.88 -2.15
C ARG A 300 -14.85 9.19 -3.15
N TYR A 301 -14.47 8.00 -3.62
CA TYR A 301 -15.14 7.26 -4.68
C TYR A 301 -15.30 5.77 -4.30
N PRO A 302 -16.12 5.45 -3.28
CA PRO A 302 -16.16 4.11 -2.67
C PRO A 302 -16.65 3.01 -3.61
N ASN A 303 -17.50 3.35 -4.58
CA ASN A 303 -18.03 2.38 -5.55
C ASN A 303 -17.11 2.27 -6.77
N GLU A 304 -16.57 3.40 -7.22
CA GLU A 304 -15.75 3.52 -8.41
C GLU A 304 -14.32 3.01 -8.17
N MET A 305 -13.83 3.05 -6.93
CA MET A 305 -12.52 2.49 -6.55
C MET A 305 -12.63 1.08 -5.97
N LYS A 306 -13.84 0.52 -5.90
CA LYS A 306 -14.01 -0.90 -5.62
C LYS A 306 -13.44 -1.75 -6.75
N VAL A 307 -12.53 -2.66 -6.41
CA VAL A 307 -12.01 -3.66 -7.34
C VAL A 307 -13.12 -4.68 -7.59
N THR A 308 -13.42 -4.93 -8.86
CA THR A 308 -14.42 -5.89 -9.31
C THR A 308 -13.77 -6.86 -10.30
N PRO A 309 -14.38 -8.03 -10.57
CA PRO A 309 -13.81 -8.98 -11.53
C PRO A 309 -13.60 -8.37 -12.91
N GLU A 310 -14.40 -7.37 -13.29
CA GLU A 310 -14.27 -6.65 -14.57
C GLU A 310 -13.12 -5.64 -14.57
N LYS A 311 -12.84 -4.98 -13.44
CA LYS A 311 -11.72 -4.03 -13.33
C LYS A 311 -10.38 -4.73 -13.17
N LEU A 312 -10.34 -5.81 -12.38
CA LEU A 312 -9.14 -6.62 -12.18
C LEU A 312 -8.87 -7.51 -13.40
N GLY A 313 -9.92 -8.07 -14.01
CA GLY A 313 -9.76 -9.01 -15.12
C GLY A 313 -9.19 -10.34 -14.65
N VAL A 314 -8.43 -10.97 -15.55
CA VAL A 314 -7.67 -12.20 -15.31
C VAL A 314 -6.24 -12.02 -15.82
N TYR A 315 -5.31 -12.88 -15.43
CA TYR A 315 -3.98 -12.87 -16.03
C TYR A 315 -4.05 -13.14 -17.54
N ARG A 316 -3.36 -12.29 -18.32
CA ARG A 316 -3.24 -12.41 -19.76
C ARG A 316 -1.84 -12.01 -20.20
N PRO A 317 -1.07 -12.88 -20.88
CA PRO A 317 0.24 -12.51 -21.41
C PRO A 317 0.22 -11.24 -22.26
N THR A 318 -0.87 -11.01 -23.00
CA THR A 318 -1.08 -9.79 -23.79
C THR A 318 -1.06 -8.50 -22.97
N GLU A 319 -1.50 -8.52 -21.71
CA GLU A 319 -1.56 -7.31 -20.86
C GLU A 319 -0.19 -6.99 -20.21
N HIS A 320 0.74 -7.95 -20.23
CA HIS A 320 2.01 -7.97 -19.49
C HIS A 320 3.25 -8.10 -20.39
N ILE A 321 3.07 -7.98 -21.71
CA ILE A 321 4.08 -8.27 -22.76
C ILE A 321 4.73 -9.67 -22.68
N ASP A 322 4.24 -10.57 -21.82
CA ASP A 322 4.86 -11.86 -21.55
C ASP A 322 4.90 -12.76 -22.78
N ASN A 323 5.91 -13.62 -22.82
CA ASN A 323 5.96 -14.72 -23.76
C ASN A 323 4.89 -15.75 -23.38
N PRO A 324 3.86 -15.98 -24.23
CA PRO A 324 2.71 -16.80 -23.88
C PRO A 324 2.99 -18.31 -23.95
N LEU A 325 4.23 -18.72 -24.27
CA LEU A 325 4.63 -20.11 -24.42
C LEU A 325 4.34 -20.94 -23.15
N VAL A 326 3.63 -22.05 -23.34
CA VAL A 326 3.40 -23.08 -22.30
C VAL A 326 3.88 -24.43 -22.83
N ILE A 327 4.85 -25.03 -22.13
CA ILE A 327 5.45 -26.32 -22.52
C ILE A 327 4.59 -27.50 -22.07
N ASP A 328 4.13 -27.49 -20.82
CA ASP A 328 3.35 -28.58 -20.22
C ASP A 328 2.09 -28.02 -19.54
N PRO A 329 1.00 -27.81 -20.30
CA PRO A 329 -0.21 -27.24 -19.74
C PRO A 329 -0.88 -28.23 -18.78
N PRO A 330 -1.22 -27.82 -17.53
CA PRO A 330 -1.77 -28.72 -16.52
C PRO A 330 -3.18 -29.23 -16.85
N PHE A 331 -3.87 -28.57 -17.79
CA PHE A 331 -5.18 -28.96 -18.32
C PHE A 331 -5.39 -28.36 -19.72
N PRO A 332 -6.33 -28.89 -20.53
CA PRO A 332 -6.36 -28.63 -21.98
C PRO A 332 -6.66 -27.20 -22.43
N ASP A 333 -7.49 -26.45 -21.69
CA ASP A 333 -7.93 -25.10 -22.08
C ASP A 333 -8.13 -24.21 -20.83
N PRO A 334 -7.45 -23.05 -20.72
CA PRO A 334 -7.67 -22.05 -19.67
C PRO A 334 -9.12 -21.65 -19.48
N LYS A 335 -9.89 -21.62 -20.57
CA LYS A 335 -11.27 -21.14 -20.57
C LYS A 335 -12.24 -22.03 -19.81
N VAL A 336 -11.83 -23.26 -19.46
CA VAL A 336 -12.60 -24.12 -18.54
C VAL A 336 -12.57 -23.58 -17.12
N ARG A 337 -11.58 -22.77 -16.74
CA ARG A 337 -11.49 -22.10 -15.44
C ARG A 337 -12.30 -20.82 -15.43
N ASP A 338 -12.05 -19.95 -16.41
CA ASP A 338 -12.79 -18.70 -16.62
C ASP A 338 -12.75 -18.32 -18.11
N PRO A 339 -13.89 -17.94 -18.72
CA PRO A 339 -13.96 -17.61 -20.14
C PRO A 339 -13.07 -16.43 -20.58
N ASP A 340 -12.65 -15.57 -19.65
CA ASP A 340 -11.81 -14.41 -19.95
C ASP A 340 -10.33 -14.77 -20.17
N PHE A 341 -9.91 -16.01 -19.85
CA PHE A 341 -8.54 -16.45 -20.08
C PHE A 341 -8.19 -16.56 -21.56
N GLU A 342 -6.93 -16.25 -21.89
CA GLU A 342 -6.37 -16.53 -23.21
C GLU A 342 -6.10 -18.03 -23.36
N ALA A 343 -6.15 -18.54 -24.59
CA ALA A 343 -5.84 -19.94 -24.85
C ALA A 343 -4.33 -20.19 -24.70
N TRP A 344 -3.93 -21.41 -24.33
CA TRP A 344 -2.52 -21.77 -24.29
C TRP A 344 -1.85 -21.58 -25.65
N VAL A 345 -0.69 -20.93 -25.66
CA VAL A 345 0.20 -20.88 -26.82
C VAL A 345 1.25 -21.96 -26.65
N LEU A 346 1.24 -22.95 -27.54
CA LEU A 346 2.08 -24.14 -27.45
C LEU A 346 3.32 -24.03 -28.36
N PRO A 347 4.37 -24.85 -28.13
CA PRO A 347 5.53 -24.89 -29.01
C PRO A 347 5.14 -25.04 -30.49
N GLY A 348 5.72 -24.19 -31.34
CA GLY A 348 5.44 -24.16 -32.78
C GLY A 348 4.29 -23.24 -33.21
N ASP A 349 3.61 -22.57 -32.27
CA ASP A 349 2.65 -21.52 -32.62
C ASP A 349 3.34 -20.38 -33.40
N PRO A 350 2.78 -19.90 -34.53
CA PRO A 350 3.38 -18.84 -35.32
C PRO A 350 3.65 -17.54 -34.55
N SER A 351 2.86 -17.22 -33.51
CA SER A 351 3.02 -16.01 -32.70
C SER A 351 4.32 -15.98 -31.88
N LEU A 352 4.92 -17.14 -31.60
CA LEU A 352 6.20 -17.27 -30.90
C LEU A 352 7.41 -16.98 -31.80
N GLY A 353 7.20 -16.91 -33.12
CA GLY A 353 8.26 -16.62 -34.08
C GLY A 353 8.70 -15.15 -34.05
N ALA A 354 9.98 -14.91 -34.34
CA ALA A 354 10.49 -13.57 -34.59
C ALA A 354 10.10 -13.10 -36.01
N GLU A 355 9.63 -11.87 -36.13
CA GLU A 355 9.30 -11.24 -37.42
C GLU A 355 10.57 -10.73 -38.11
N LEU A 356 10.71 -11.02 -39.40
CA LEU A 356 11.94 -10.71 -40.15
C LEU A 356 12.22 -9.21 -40.24
N ALA A 357 11.16 -8.42 -40.46
CA ALA A 357 11.28 -6.98 -40.71
C ALA A 357 11.53 -6.16 -39.43
N THR A 358 10.96 -6.57 -38.30
CA THR A 358 11.04 -5.83 -37.03
C THR A 358 12.07 -6.41 -36.08
N SER A 359 12.47 -7.68 -36.25
CA SER A 359 13.31 -8.42 -35.28
C SER A 359 12.69 -8.48 -33.89
N MET A 360 11.37 -8.58 -33.81
CA MET A 360 10.62 -8.71 -32.57
C MET A 360 9.81 -10.00 -32.61
N LYS A 361 9.56 -10.62 -31.46
CA LYS A 361 8.58 -11.70 -31.35
C LYS A 361 7.19 -11.21 -31.76
N ARG A 362 6.45 -12.00 -32.54
CA ARG A 362 5.14 -11.57 -33.10
C ARG A 362 4.09 -11.32 -32.02
N TYR A 363 4.11 -12.06 -30.92
CA TYR A 363 3.16 -11.88 -29.81
C TYR A 363 3.23 -10.48 -29.16
N ILE A 364 4.37 -9.78 -29.23
CA ILE A 364 4.50 -8.39 -28.72
C ILE A 364 3.48 -7.46 -29.39
N GLY A 365 3.13 -7.74 -30.66
CA GLY A 365 2.09 -6.99 -31.36
C GLY A 365 0.69 -7.09 -30.72
N ASN A 366 0.40 -8.18 -30.00
CA ASN A 366 -0.85 -8.30 -29.26
C ASN A 366 -0.88 -7.31 -28.09
N ALA A 367 0.23 -7.22 -27.33
CA ALA A 367 0.36 -6.29 -26.21
C ALA A 367 0.27 -4.83 -26.66
N VAL A 368 0.88 -4.50 -27.80
CA VAL A 368 0.68 -3.20 -28.46
C VAL A 368 -0.81 -2.97 -28.75
N GLY A 369 -1.51 -3.94 -29.33
CA GLY A 369 -2.94 -3.84 -29.61
C GLY A 369 -3.80 -3.55 -28.37
N TYR A 370 -3.50 -4.21 -27.25
CA TYR A 370 -4.14 -3.96 -25.96
C TYR A 370 -3.84 -2.56 -25.43
N MET A 371 -2.58 -2.16 -25.39
CA MET A 371 -2.17 -0.80 -25.00
C MET A 371 -2.88 0.27 -25.83
N GLU A 372 -2.95 0.10 -27.16
CA GLU A 372 -3.66 1.05 -28.02
C GLU A 372 -5.17 1.10 -27.71
N GLN A 373 -5.79 -0.02 -27.34
CA GLN A 373 -7.19 -0.06 -26.93
C GLN A 373 -7.41 0.73 -25.64
N GLU A 374 -6.57 0.53 -24.62
CA GLU A 374 -6.65 1.24 -23.34
C GLU A 374 -6.37 2.75 -23.51
N LEU A 375 -5.42 3.13 -24.37
CA LEU A 375 -5.21 4.55 -24.72
C LEU A 375 -6.44 5.16 -25.41
N ARG A 376 -7.09 4.42 -26.33
CA ARG A 376 -8.33 4.89 -26.97
C ARG A 376 -9.48 5.02 -25.97
N LEU A 377 -9.55 4.15 -24.96
CA LEU A 377 -10.50 4.28 -23.85
C LEU A 377 -10.18 5.52 -23.01
N ALA A 378 -8.92 5.74 -22.63
CA ALA A 378 -8.48 6.94 -21.92
C ALA A 378 -8.80 8.24 -22.67
N MET A 379 -8.57 8.25 -23.99
CA MET A 379 -8.93 9.35 -24.88
C MET A 379 -10.45 9.59 -24.88
N LYS A 380 -11.25 8.53 -25.02
CA LYS A 380 -12.71 8.61 -25.07
C LYS A 380 -13.32 9.08 -23.74
N HIS A 381 -12.79 8.59 -22.62
CA HIS A 381 -13.31 8.87 -21.27
C HIS A 381 -12.74 10.16 -20.65
N GLY A 382 -11.70 10.75 -21.24
CA GLY A 382 -11.07 11.98 -20.74
C GLY A 382 -10.45 11.80 -19.36
N ARG A 383 -10.29 12.90 -18.62
CA ARG A 383 -9.78 12.91 -17.23
C ARG A 383 -10.82 12.46 -16.19
N SER A 384 -11.63 11.44 -16.53
CA SER A 384 -12.49 10.74 -15.57
C SER A 384 -11.72 9.60 -14.89
N LEU A 385 -12.23 9.04 -13.79
CA LEU A 385 -11.60 7.88 -13.13
C LEU A 385 -11.42 6.70 -14.09
N ASP A 386 -12.41 6.41 -14.93
CA ASP A 386 -12.29 5.35 -15.94
C ASP A 386 -11.22 5.68 -16.99
N GLY A 387 -11.16 6.92 -17.45
CA GLY A 387 -10.15 7.33 -18.43
C GLY A 387 -8.73 7.35 -17.86
N LEU A 388 -8.56 7.74 -16.60
CA LEU A 388 -7.28 7.71 -15.89
C LEU A 388 -6.84 6.28 -15.60
N ARG A 389 -7.77 5.41 -15.17
CA ARG A 389 -7.50 3.98 -14.96
C ARG A 389 -7.08 3.29 -16.26
N SER A 390 -7.79 3.52 -17.37
CA SER A 390 -7.37 3.00 -18.68
C SER A 390 -6.04 3.60 -19.14
N PHE A 391 -5.75 4.86 -18.80
CA PHE A 391 -4.46 5.43 -19.11
C PHE A 391 -3.33 4.70 -18.36
N GLY A 392 -3.53 4.43 -17.06
CA GLY A 392 -2.60 3.62 -16.26
C GLY A 392 -2.38 2.22 -16.80
N ALA A 393 -3.45 1.52 -17.19
CA ALA A 393 -3.36 0.19 -17.79
C ALA A 393 -2.55 0.18 -19.09
N ALA A 394 -2.59 1.26 -19.88
CA ALA A 394 -1.73 1.40 -21.06
C ALA A 394 -0.28 1.72 -20.71
N LEU A 395 -0.05 2.57 -19.70
CA LEU A 395 1.31 2.92 -19.25
C LEU A 395 2.05 1.71 -18.68
N HIS A 396 1.35 0.82 -17.97
CA HIS A 396 1.88 -0.46 -17.52
C HIS A 396 2.58 -1.24 -18.64
N VAL A 397 1.92 -1.44 -19.79
CA VAL A 397 2.52 -2.14 -20.95
C VAL A 397 3.78 -1.42 -21.47
N VAL A 398 3.80 -0.09 -21.43
CA VAL A 398 4.97 0.71 -21.84
C VAL A 398 6.13 0.52 -20.87
N GLU A 399 5.85 0.42 -19.58
CA GLU A 399 6.85 0.23 -18.53
C GLU A 399 7.42 -1.19 -18.56
N ASP A 400 6.56 -2.20 -18.73
CA ASP A 400 6.93 -3.61 -18.88
C ASP A 400 7.86 -3.86 -20.06
N LEU A 401 7.78 -3.07 -21.13
CA LEU A 401 8.73 -3.15 -22.22
C LEU A 401 10.18 -2.96 -21.74
N PHE A 402 10.41 -2.10 -20.75
CA PHE A 402 11.75 -1.85 -20.23
C PHE A 402 12.12 -2.77 -19.06
N ALA A 403 11.13 -3.20 -18.28
CA ALA A 403 11.29 -4.08 -17.13
C ALA A 403 11.43 -5.57 -17.49
N HIS A 404 10.62 -6.06 -18.44
CA HIS A 404 10.39 -7.49 -18.69
C HIS A 404 10.78 -7.95 -20.10
N SER A 405 11.59 -7.14 -20.80
CA SER A 405 12.18 -7.50 -22.09
C SER A 405 13.70 -7.31 -22.10
N ASN A 406 14.36 -7.80 -23.14
CA ASN A 406 15.79 -7.53 -23.37
C ASN A 406 16.07 -6.16 -24.04
N PHE A 407 15.10 -5.22 -24.04
CA PHE A 407 15.26 -3.90 -24.70
C PHE A 407 16.47 -3.12 -24.17
N VAL A 408 16.71 -3.15 -22.86
CA VAL A 408 17.79 -2.40 -22.20
C VAL A 408 19.16 -2.97 -22.61
N GLU A 409 19.27 -4.29 -22.63
CA GLU A 409 20.44 -5.06 -23.03
C GLU A 409 20.78 -4.80 -24.49
N LEU A 410 19.79 -4.90 -25.39
CA LEU A 410 19.94 -4.59 -26.81
C LEU A 410 20.33 -3.12 -27.04
N SER A 411 19.85 -2.20 -26.21
CA SER A 411 20.22 -0.78 -26.26
C SER A 411 21.68 -0.55 -25.86
N LEU A 412 22.17 -1.25 -24.83
CA LEU A 412 23.58 -1.22 -24.42
C LEU A 412 24.50 -1.85 -25.47
N ILE A 413 24.08 -2.97 -26.09
CA ILE A 413 24.80 -3.61 -27.19
C ILE A 413 24.92 -2.65 -28.38
N LYS A 414 23.83 -1.95 -28.73
CA LYS A 414 23.85 -0.89 -29.75
C LYS A 414 24.82 0.25 -29.41
N ALA A 415 24.92 0.60 -28.12
CA ALA A 415 25.86 1.61 -27.62
C ALA A 415 27.34 1.15 -27.63
N GLY A 416 27.61 -0.11 -27.97
CA GLY A 416 28.97 -0.66 -28.09
C GLY A 416 29.37 -1.58 -26.94
N HIS A 417 28.49 -1.81 -25.96
CA HIS A 417 28.71 -2.75 -24.85
C HIS A 417 28.35 -4.18 -25.27
N VAL A 418 29.05 -4.71 -26.27
CA VAL A 418 28.72 -5.99 -26.95
C VAL A 418 28.86 -7.25 -26.10
N ARG A 419 29.35 -7.13 -24.85
CA ARG A 419 29.48 -8.24 -23.90
C ARG A 419 28.29 -8.37 -22.95
N VAL A 420 27.38 -7.39 -22.93
CA VAL A 420 26.14 -7.47 -22.17
C VAL A 420 25.35 -8.69 -22.65
N LEU A 421 24.80 -9.46 -21.71
CA LEU A 421 24.05 -10.66 -22.04
C LEU A 421 22.70 -10.29 -22.68
N PRO A 422 22.40 -10.75 -23.90
CA PRO A 422 21.21 -10.34 -24.63
C PRO A 422 19.95 -11.12 -24.25
N TRP A 423 20.05 -12.18 -23.44
CA TRP A 423 18.95 -13.09 -23.06
C TRP A 423 18.24 -13.76 -24.24
N THR A 424 18.94 -13.85 -25.36
CA THR A 424 18.47 -14.48 -26.58
C THR A 424 19.67 -14.88 -27.43
N THR A 425 19.48 -15.81 -28.36
CA THR A 425 20.51 -16.23 -29.30
C THR A 425 20.34 -15.57 -30.67
N PRO A 426 21.41 -15.51 -31.50
CA PRO A 426 21.28 -15.02 -32.87
C PRO A 426 20.32 -15.86 -33.73
N VAL A 427 19.31 -15.20 -34.32
CA VAL A 427 18.37 -15.79 -35.29
C VAL A 427 18.40 -15.03 -36.61
N HIS A 428 17.89 -15.66 -37.68
CA HIS A 428 17.87 -15.05 -39.01
C HIS A 428 16.74 -14.01 -39.16
N VAL A 429 16.98 -12.81 -38.66
CA VAL A 429 16.10 -11.62 -38.75
C VAL A 429 16.93 -10.38 -39.12
N LYS A 430 16.30 -9.22 -39.34
CA LYS A 430 16.98 -7.96 -39.72
C LYS A 430 18.11 -7.58 -38.74
N TRP A 431 17.87 -7.72 -37.44
CA TRP A 431 18.82 -7.50 -36.37
C TRP A 431 19.00 -8.80 -35.61
N ASN A 432 20.08 -9.54 -35.89
CA ASN A 432 20.30 -10.94 -35.48
C ASN A 432 19.86 -11.32 -34.05
N LEU A 433 19.86 -10.39 -33.09
CA LEU A 433 19.33 -10.61 -31.73
C LEU A 433 17.90 -10.05 -31.66
N PRO A 434 16.86 -10.89 -31.55
CA PRO A 434 15.49 -10.41 -31.51
C PRO A 434 15.15 -9.75 -30.16
N LEU A 435 14.21 -8.82 -30.18
CA LEU A 435 13.54 -8.35 -28.96
C LEU A 435 12.62 -9.46 -28.45
N VAL A 436 12.87 -9.92 -27.24
CA VAL A 436 12.15 -11.01 -26.54
C VAL A 436 11.72 -10.57 -25.15
N THR A 437 10.68 -11.22 -24.63
CA THR A 437 10.18 -11.05 -23.26
C THR A 437 10.15 -12.40 -22.55
N GLY A 438 10.00 -12.35 -21.23
CA GLY A 438 10.06 -13.54 -20.39
C GLY A 438 8.79 -14.38 -20.43
N THR A 439 8.92 -15.69 -20.22
CA THR A 439 7.78 -16.57 -19.94
C THR A 439 7.36 -16.46 -18.47
N PHE A 440 6.05 -16.39 -18.23
CA PHE A 440 5.48 -16.19 -16.88
C PHE A 440 5.06 -17.51 -16.21
N GLY A 441 5.59 -17.76 -15.01
CA GLY A 441 5.32 -18.94 -14.19
C GLY A 441 4.09 -18.79 -13.29
N ALA A 442 3.53 -19.92 -12.83
CA ALA A 442 2.41 -19.92 -11.86
C ALA A 442 2.78 -19.31 -10.49
N THR A 443 4.08 -19.15 -10.25
CA THR A 443 4.71 -18.88 -8.97
C THR A 443 5.25 -17.47 -8.82
N ASP A 444 5.54 -16.81 -9.95
CA ASP A 444 5.74 -15.35 -10.03
C ASP A 444 4.48 -14.63 -9.47
N VAL A 445 3.31 -15.19 -9.75
CA VAL A 445 1.97 -14.79 -9.32
C VAL A 445 1.77 -14.69 -7.80
N VAL A 446 2.33 -15.66 -7.07
CA VAL A 446 1.95 -15.91 -5.67
C VAL A 446 2.90 -15.18 -4.72
N ALA A 447 4.16 -14.99 -5.12
CA ALA A 447 5.09 -14.12 -4.40
C ALA A 447 4.44 -12.74 -4.23
N SER A 448 4.10 -12.11 -5.36
CA SER A 448 2.88 -11.32 -5.64
C SER A 448 2.05 -10.76 -4.49
N LEU A 449 1.33 -11.69 -3.87
CA LEU A 449 0.21 -11.42 -2.98
C LEU A 449 0.49 -11.97 -1.60
N ALA A 450 1.30 -13.04 -1.50
CA ALA A 450 1.49 -13.78 -0.28
C ALA A 450 2.27 -12.99 0.78
N GLY A 451 3.17 -12.09 0.37
CA GLY A 451 3.84 -11.16 1.29
C GLY A 451 2.86 -10.22 2.02
N PRO A 452 2.06 -9.39 1.31
CA PRO A 452 1.05 -8.50 1.88
C PRO A 452 0.00 -9.24 2.69
N LEU A 453 -0.51 -10.37 2.18
CA LEU A 453 -1.48 -11.18 2.91
C LEU A 453 -0.86 -11.77 4.17
N GLY A 454 0.41 -12.19 4.10
CA GLY A 454 1.17 -12.61 5.26
C GLY A 454 1.20 -11.53 6.32
N LYS A 455 1.56 -10.29 5.97
CA LYS A 455 1.60 -9.17 6.93
C LYS A 455 0.25 -8.90 7.57
N ILE A 456 -0.84 -8.98 6.80
CA ILE A 456 -2.21 -8.82 7.33
C ILE A 456 -2.55 -9.97 8.30
N LEU A 457 -2.29 -11.22 7.90
CA LEU A 457 -2.65 -12.40 8.69
C LEU A 457 -1.80 -12.54 9.96
N PHE A 458 -0.53 -12.16 9.91
CA PHE A 458 0.47 -12.43 10.96
C PHE A 458 0.80 -11.22 11.84
N SER A 459 0.31 -10.02 11.52
CA SER A 459 0.55 -8.82 12.34
C SER A 459 0.01 -8.97 13.77
N THR A 460 0.81 -8.68 14.77
CA THR A 460 0.35 -8.62 16.17
C THR A 460 -0.30 -7.27 16.52
N GLU A 461 -0.16 -6.25 15.68
CA GLU A 461 -0.72 -4.91 15.89
C GLU A 461 -2.26 -4.92 15.93
N GLU A 462 -2.88 -5.71 15.05
CA GLU A 462 -4.36 -5.85 15.01
C GLU A 462 -4.93 -6.62 16.20
N LEU A 463 -4.10 -7.27 17.04
CA LEU A 463 -4.58 -7.85 18.32
C LEU A 463 -4.80 -6.81 19.41
N GLN A 464 -4.11 -5.67 19.31
CA GLN A 464 -4.20 -4.59 20.29
C GLN A 464 -5.43 -3.70 20.04
N PHE A 465 -5.84 -3.61 18.77
CA PHE A 465 -6.97 -2.82 18.32
C PHE A 465 -8.02 -3.71 17.69
N GLU A 466 -9.14 -3.86 18.39
CA GLU A 466 -10.44 -3.95 17.74
C GLU A 466 -11.52 -3.91 18.81
N ILE A 467 -12.67 -3.33 18.47
CA ILE A 467 -13.98 -3.47 19.11
C ILE A 467 -14.51 -2.21 19.77
N SER A 468 -15.17 -1.40 18.94
CA SER A 468 -16.19 -0.46 19.40
C SER A 468 -17.46 -0.46 18.54
N GLN A 469 -17.45 -1.06 17.33
CA GLN A 469 -18.59 -0.98 16.40
C GLN A 469 -19.05 -2.36 15.90
N PRO A 470 -20.32 -2.74 16.12
CA PRO A 470 -20.92 -3.92 15.52
C PRO A 470 -20.86 -3.85 13.98
N GLY A 471 -20.48 -4.95 13.34
CA GLY A 471 -20.44 -5.08 11.87
C GLY A 471 -19.13 -4.62 11.22
N TYR A 472 -18.26 -3.93 11.96
CA TYR A 472 -16.90 -3.63 11.49
C TYR A 472 -16.11 -4.93 11.29
N ARG A 473 -15.24 -4.96 10.27
CA ARG A 473 -14.33 -6.07 9.96
C ARG A 473 -12.95 -5.48 9.64
N SER A 474 -11.91 -5.94 10.31
CA SER A 474 -10.54 -5.61 9.92
C SER A 474 -10.15 -6.25 8.60
N ASP A 475 -8.98 -5.88 8.11
CA ASP A 475 -8.42 -6.46 6.90
C ASP A 475 -8.09 -7.94 7.11
N ARG A 476 -7.63 -8.35 8.30
CA ARG A 476 -7.54 -9.77 8.65
C ARG A 476 -8.87 -10.47 8.65
N ASP A 477 -9.91 -9.92 9.28
CA ASP A 477 -11.24 -10.54 9.25
C ASP A 477 -11.71 -10.76 7.82
N LYS A 478 -11.53 -9.76 6.95
CA LYS A 478 -11.89 -9.85 5.52
C LYS A 478 -11.08 -10.93 4.82
N VAL A 479 -9.75 -10.94 4.95
CA VAL A 479 -8.87 -11.95 4.34
C VAL A 479 -9.22 -13.35 4.84
N MET A 480 -9.37 -13.54 6.15
CA MET A 480 -9.78 -14.81 6.76
C MET A 480 -11.12 -15.29 6.23
N LEU A 481 -12.14 -14.42 6.16
CA LEU A 481 -13.44 -14.78 5.59
C LEU A 481 -13.33 -15.21 4.13
N ILE A 482 -12.48 -14.55 3.34
CA ILE A 482 -12.27 -14.90 1.92
C ILE A 482 -11.59 -16.27 1.82
N LEU A 483 -10.42 -16.45 2.46
CA LEU A 483 -9.64 -17.68 2.36
C LEU A 483 -10.42 -18.90 2.91
N LEU A 484 -11.07 -18.74 4.06
CA LEU A 484 -11.86 -19.83 4.65
C LEU A 484 -13.10 -20.18 3.83
N SER A 485 -13.71 -19.21 3.13
CA SER A 485 -14.85 -19.50 2.26
C SER A 485 -14.48 -20.44 1.10
N GLU A 486 -13.20 -20.45 0.72
CA GLU A 486 -12.65 -21.28 -0.36
C GLU A 486 -12.04 -22.60 0.17
N HIS A 487 -12.05 -22.81 1.49
CA HIS A 487 -11.57 -24.02 2.13
C HIS A 487 -12.55 -25.19 1.93
N PRO A 488 -12.08 -26.42 1.61
CA PRO A 488 -12.96 -27.58 1.43
C PRO A 488 -13.77 -27.90 2.69
N GLU A 489 -13.14 -27.80 3.86
CA GLU A 489 -13.81 -27.92 5.16
C GLU A 489 -14.53 -26.61 5.55
N GLN A 490 -15.79 -26.48 5.12
CA GLN A 490 -16.65 -25.31 5.40
C GLN A 490 -16.94 -25.07 6.90
N ALA A 491 -16.58 -26.02 7.77
CA ALA A 491 -16.65 -25.87 9.21
C ALA A 491 -15.80 -24.69 9.71
N TYR A 492 -14.61 -24.45 9.12
CA TYR A 492 -13.76 -23.32 9.51
C TYR A 492 -14.41 -21.98 9.17
N PHE A 493 -14.94 -21.82 7.96
CA PHE A 493 -15.66 -20.61 7.56
C PHE A 493 -16.88 -20.36 8.45
N THR A 494 -17.69 -21.41 8.66
CA THR A 494 -18.91 -21.32 9.48
C THR A 494 -18.58 -20.91 10.92
N ALA A 495 -17.55 -21.51 11.51
CA ALA A 495 -17.10 -21.19 12.86
C ALA A 495 -16.54 -19.76 12.97
N PHE A 496 -15.70 -19.34 12.03
CA PHE A 496 -15.14 -17.99 12.02
C PHE A 496 -16.23 -16.92 11.82
N ASN A 497 -17.18 -17.14 10.90
CA ASN A 497 -18.29 -16.22 10.70
C ASN A 497 -19.25 -16.16 11.92
N ALA A 498 -19.51 -17.30 12.57
CA ALA A 498 -20.29 -17.33 13.80
C ALA A 498 -19.59 -16.58 14.95
N LEU A 499 -18.26 -16.66 15.02
CA LEU A 499 -17.46 -15.87 15.97
C LEU A 499 -17.64 -14.37 15.72
N LEU A 500 -17.50 -13.90 14.48
CA LEU A 500 -17.67 -12.49 14.14
C LEU A 500 -19.10 -12.00 14.42
N THR A 501 -20.11 -12.84 14.16
CA THR A 501 -21.51 -12.54 14.49
C THR A 501 -21.73 -12.45 16.00
N ALA A 502 -21.13 -13.37 16.77
CA ALA A 502 -21.17 -13.31 18.23
C ALA A 502 -20.43 -12.10 18.76
N ARG A 503 -19.28 -11.72 18.17
CA ARG A 503 -18.56 -10.47 18.48
C ARG A 503 -19.50 -9.28 18.32
N ASP A 504 -20.15 -9.13 17.17
CA ASP A 504 -21.08 -8.02 16.91
C ASP A 504 -22.24 -7.98 17.92
N GLY A 505 -22.81 -9.14 18.24
CA GLY A 505 -23.85 -9.29 19.25
C GLY A 505 -23.40 -8.89 20.66
N MET A 506 -22.17 -9.27 21.02
CA MET A 506 -21.54 -8.92 22.30
C MET A 506 -21.30 -7.42 22.42
N VAL A 507 -20.80 -6.77 21.36
CA VAL A 507 -20.59 -5.32 21.33
C VAL A 507 -21.91 -4.58 21.49
N THR A 508 -22.92 -5.00 20.72
CA THR A 508 -24.26 -4.39 20.78
C THR A 508 -24.85 -4.52 22.19
N LEU A 509 -24.74 -5.70 22.81
CA LEU A 509 -25.24 -5.96 24.16
C LEU A 509 -24.46 -5.14 25.20
N ALA A 510 -23.14 -5.07 25.09
CA ALA A 510 -22.27 -4.34 25.99
C ALA A 510 -22.51 -2.82 25.94
N GLN A 511 -22.72 -2.27 24.74
CA GLN A 511 -23.15 -0.88 24.55
C GLN A 511 -24.51 -0.61 25.21
N ALA A 512 -25.46 -1.54 25.08
CA ALA A 512 -26.80 -1.40 25.67
C ALA A 512 -26.80 -1.43 27.20
N VAL A 513 -25.85 -2.15 27.82
CA VAL A 513 -25.77 -2.33 29.28
C VAL A 513 -24.65 -1.54 29.96
N GLY A 514 -23.85 -0.77 29.21
CA GLY A 514 -22.78 0.09 29.72
C GLY A 514 -21.60 -0.68 30.32
N VAL A 515 -21.26 -1.84 29.76
CA VAL A 515 -20.16 -2.72 30.22
C VAL A 515 -18.98 -2.65 29.26
N ASP A 516 -17.76 -2.67 29.80
CA ASP A 516 -16.51 -2.71 29.03
C ASP A 516 -16.40 -4.00 28.18
N THR A 517 -16.34 -3.82 26.85
CA THR A 517 -16.33 -4.86 25.82
C THR A 517 -15.02 -5.65 25.74
N LEU A 518 -13.91 -5.09 26.21
CA LEU A 518 -12.57 -5.58 25.91
C LEU A 518 -12.26 -6.93 26.59
N ARG A 519 -12.69 -7.08 27.85
CA ARG A 519 -12.46 -8.33 28.62
C ARG A 519 -13.31 -9.49 28.13
N LEU A 520 -14.53 -9.18 27.73
CA LEU A 520 -15.50 -10.12 27.24
C LEU A 520 -15.10 -10.70 25.88
N TYR A 521 -14.52 -9.86 25.01
CA TYR A 521 -13.92 -10.29 23.75
C TYR A 521 -12.71 -11.20 23.95
N ARG A 522 -11.79 -10.85 24.86
CA ARG A 522 -10.66 -11.73 25.19
C ARG A 522 -11.12 -13.06 25.78
N TRP A 523 -12.24 -13.07 26.50
CA TRP A 523 -12.87 -14.31 26.96
C TRP A 523 -13.50 -15.12 25.80
N LEU A 524 -14.11 -14.45 24.81
CA LEU A 524 -14.62 -15.09 23.58
C LEU A 524 -13.51 -15.80 22.79
N LEU A 525 -12.36 -15.15 22.62
CA LEU A 525 -11.16 -15.73 21.97
C LEU A 525 -10.61 -16.96 22.74
N ASN A 526 -10.89 -17.07 24.04
CA ASN A 526 -10.49 -18.19 24.89
C ASN A 526 -11.53 -19.33 24.96
N THR A 527 -12.70 -19.19 24.32
CA THR A 527 -13.77 -20.21 24.23
C THR A 527 -13.41 -21.19 23.08
N PRO A 528 -13.72 -22.51 23.16
CA PRO A 528 -12.92 -23.62 22.63
C PRO A 528 -12.02 -23.30 21.44
N ALA A 529 -10.82 -22.89 21.80
CA ALA A 529 -9.81 -22.32 20.92
C ALA A 529 -9.41 -23.24 19.77
N ALA A 530 -9.66 -24.56 19.86
CA ALA A 530 -9.23 -25.52 18.85
C ALA A 530 -9.75 -25.21 17.44
N ILE A 531 -11.05 -24.93 17.25
CA ILE A 531 -11.61 -24.70 15.90
C ILE A 531 -11.13 -23.35 15.34
N LEU A 532 -11.01 -22.33 16.18
CA LEU A 532 -10.55 -20.99 15.78
C LEU A 532 -9.05 -20.97 15.45
N ILE A 533 -8.24 -21.59 16.29
CA ILE A 533 -6.81 -21.82 16.04
C ILE A 533 -6.65 -22.63 14.76
N ASN A 534 -7.45 -23.68 14.54
CA ASN A 534 -7.37 -24.50 13.33
C ASN A 534 -7.78 -23.72 12.08
N ALA A 535 -8.80 -22.86 12.16
CA ALA A 535 -9.21 -21.99 11.06
C ALA A 535 -8.10 -20.99 10.71
N TYR A 536 -7.54 -20.31 11.71
CA TYR A 536 -6.40 -19.41 11.53
C TYR A 536 -5.17 -20.13 10.98
N ASN A 537 -4.78 -21.24 11.59
CA ASN A 537 -3.65 -22.07 11.16
C ASN A 537 -3.85 -22.55 9.72
N SER A 538 -5.07 -22.93 9.33
CA SER A 538 -5.34 -23.37 7.97
C SER A 538 -5.11 -22.23 6.96
N ALA A 539 -5.69 -21.04 7.20
CA ALA A 539 -5.49 -19.88 6.34
C ALA A 539 -4.01 -19.46 6.27
N ALA A 540 -3.34 -19.40 7.43
CA ALA A 540 -1.92 -19.11 7.56
C ALA A 540 -1.03 -20.09 6.81
N GLN A 541 -1.25 -21.40 6.99
CA GLN A 541 -0.49 -22.44 6.31
C GLN A 541 -0.71 -22.42 4.80
N GLY A 542 -1.92 -22.04 4.35
CA GLY A 542 -2.17 -21.83 2.93
C GLY A 542 -1.31 -20.74 2.32
N VAL A 543 -1.22 -19.58 2.97
CA VAL A 543 -0.34 -18.48 2.52
C VAL A 543 1.14 -18.85 2.63
N LEU A 544 1.55 -19.60 3.64
CA LEU A 544 2.94 -20.08 3.75
C LEU A 544 3.30 -21.11 2.66
N THR A 545 2.35 -21.97 2.28
CA THR A 545 2.51 -22.95 1.19
C THR A 545 2.70 -22.24 -0.14
N TRP A 546 1.90 -21.20 -0.38
CA TRP A 546 2.04 -20.28 -1.50
C TRP A 546 3.45 -19.70 -1.62
N ILE A 547 3.99 -19.12 -0.53
CA ILE A 547 5.37 -18.59 -0.52
C ILE A 547 6.39 -19.69 -0.77
N GLY A 548 6.21 -20.87 -0.16
CA GLY A 548 7.11 -22.01 -0.33
C GLY A 548 7.19 -22.50 -1.78
N ASN A 549 6.04 -22.67 -2.43
CA ASN A 549 5.98 -23.07 -3.83
C ASN A 549 6.65 -22.02 -4.74
N SER A 550 6.46 -20.72 -4.47
CA SER A 550 7.13 -19.65 -5.22
C SER A 550 8.66 -19.73 -5.14
N VAL A 551 9.19 -20.05 -3.95
CA VAL A 551 10.63 -20.24 -3.74
C VAL A 551 11.16 -21.46 -4.51
N ASP A 552 10.47 -22.60 -4.44
CA ASP A 552 10.91 -23.85 -5.06
C ASP A 552 10.94 -23.76 -6.60
N ASP A 553 9.95 -23.10 -7.21
CA ASP A 553 9.89 -22.90 -8.65
C ASP A 553 10.97 -21.93 -9.15
N ALA A 554 11.18 -20.80 -8.46
CA ALA A 554 12.21 -19.83 -8.82
C ALA A 554 13.62 -20.46 -8.84
N GLN A 555 13.89 -21.41 -7.94
CA GLN A 555 15.15 -22.17 -7.93
C GLN A 555 15.29 -23.13 -9.11
N THR A 556 14.19 -23.71 -9.57
CA THR A 556 14.20 -24.64 -10.71
C THR A 556 14.57 -23.92 -12.02
N LEU A 557 14.23 -22.63 -12.13
CA LEU A 557 14.47 -21.79 -13.32
C LEU A 557 15.94 -21.35 -13.50
N LEU A 558 16.74 -21.29 -12.43
CA LEU A 558 18.16 -20.93 -12.50
C LEU A 558 19.03 -21.95 -13.28
N GLY A 559 18.48 -23.09 -13.67
CA GLY A 559 19.20 -24.17 -14.37
C GLY A 559 19.34 -24.01 -15.89
N SER A 560 18.60 -23.09 -16.53
CA SER A 560 18.58 -22.93 -18.00
C SER A 560 19.33 -21.67 -18.49
N ASP A 561 19.86 -21.68 -19.72
CA ASP A 561 20.60 -20.54 -20.30
C ASP A 561 20.07 -20.09 -21.68
N PRO A 562 19.19 -19.07 -21.71
CA PRO A 562 18.70 -18.46 -22.95
C PRO A 562 19.78 -17.75 -23.79
N ASN A 563 20.96 -17.50 -23.23
CA ASN A 563 22.07 -16.85 -23.95
C ASN A 563 22.87 -17.82 -24.81
N GLU A 564 22.81 -19.13 -24.50
CA GLU A 564 23.59 -20.17 -25.19
C GLU A 564 22.70 -21.16 -25.95
N ASP A 565 21.49 -21.41 -25.47
CA ASP A 565 20.57 -22.39 -26.05
C ASP A 565 19.43 -21.69 -26.85
N PRO A 566 19.34 -21.90 -28.17
CA PRO A 566 18.29 -21.28 -29.00
C PRO A 566 16.89 -21.86 -28.77
N ASP A 567 16.78 -23.02 -28.10
CA ASP A 567 15.50 -23.67 -27.82
C ASP A 567 14.93 -23.26 -26.45
N ILE A 568 15.67 -22.44 -25.68
CA ILE A 568 15.28 -21.95 -24.35
C ILE A 568 14.91 -20.47 -24.44
N GLU A 569 13.67 -20.15 -24.09
CA GLU A 569 13.21 -18.77 -23.92
C GLU A 569 13.55 -18.27 -22.50
N PRO A 570 13.87 -16.97 -22.32
CA PRO A 570 14.04 -16.41 -20.99
C PRO A 570 12.75 -16.46 -20.18
N THR A 571 12.89 -16.55 -18.87
CA THR A 571 11.77 -16.42 -17.92
C THR A 571 11.53 -14.96 -17.57
N HIS A 572 10.33 -14.64 -17.10
CA HIS A 572 9.97 -13.32 -16.62
C HIS A 572 10.95 -12.86 -15.51
N SER A 573 11.19 -13.71 -14.51
CA SER A 573 12.16 -13.47 -13.45
C SER A 573 13.60 -13.21 -13.94
N GLN A 574 14.09 -13.92 -14.97
CA GLN A 574 15.43 -13.70 -15.53
C GLN A 574 15.58 -12.34 -16.23
N LEU A 575 14.51 -11.86 -16.85
CA LEU A 575 14.50 -10.56 -17.53
C LEU A 575 14.08 -9.41 -16.62
N SER A 576 13.44 -9.70 -15.48
CA SER A 576 12.92 -8.70 -14.54
C SER A 576 14.02 -7.75 -14.07
N LYS A 577 13.73 -6.46 -14.19
CA LYS A 577 14.63 -5.36 -13.79
C LYS A 577 14.01 -4.53 -12.68
N ASP A 578 12.98 -5.03 -12.03
CA ASP A 578 12.20 -4.29 -11.03
C ASP A 578 12.90 -4.27 -9.67
N HIS A 579 13.69 -5.31 -9.40
CA HIS A 579 14.50 -5.41 -8.20
C HIS A 579 15.68 -4.44 -8.27
N ALA A 580 15.83 -3.60 -7.25
CA ALA A 580 16.91 -2.61 -7.15
C ALA A 580 18.32 -3.20 -7.29
N GLU A 581 18.51 -4.44 -6.85
CA GLU A 581 19.79 -5.14 -6.94
C GLU A 581 20.16 -5.55 -8.38
N HIS A 582 19.19 -5.56 -9.30
CA HIS A 582 19.43 -5.83 -10.71
C HIS A 582 20.30 -4.71 -11.32
N PRO A 583 21.45 -5.02 -11.96
CA PRO A 583 22.39 -3.99 -12.40
C PRO A 583 21.82 -3.02 -13.43
N LEU A 584 20.77 -3.42 -14.16
CA LEU A 584 20.12 -2.59 -15.16
C LEU A 584 18.82 -1.92 -14.67
N HIS A 585 18.46 -2.05 -13.39
CA HIS A 585 17.24 -1.48 -12.80
C HIS A 585 17.12 0.03 -13.08
N ASP A 586 18.14 0.79 -12.70
CA ASP A 586 18.15 2.25 -12.87
C ASP A 586 18.01 2.67 -14.34
N LEU A 587 18.66 1.93 -15.26
CA LEU A 587 18.57 2.25 -16.69
C LEU A 587 17.17 1.96 -17.23
N ALA A 588 16.57 0.83 -16.85
CA ALA A 588 15.20 0.49 -17.21
C ALA A 588 14.22 1.58 -16.75
N ALA A 589 14.32 1.99 -15.49
CA ALA A 589 13.49 3.05 -14.91
C ALA A 589 13.66 4.40 -15.63
N LEU A 590 14.89 4.79 -15.99
CA LEU A 590 15.14 6.03 -16.74
C LEU A 590 14.50 6.01 -18.14
N LEU A 591 14.57 4.87 -18.83
CA LEU A 591 13.96 4.70 -20.15
C LEU A 591 12.43 4.68 -20.07
N ALA A 592 11.87 3.95 -19.11
CA ALA A 592 10.44 3.93 -18.83
C ALA A 592 9.91 5.32 -18.48
N THR A 593 10.60 6.05 -17.58
CA THR A 593 10.24 7.42 -17.21
C THR A 593 10.20 8.36 -18.41
N GLU A 594 11.17 8.27 -19.33
CA GLU A 594 11.15 9.07 -20.55
C GLU A 594 10.02 8.65 -21.51
N ALA A 595 9.73 7.36 -21.62
CA ALA A 595 8.62 6.89 -22.44
C ALA A 595 7.27 7.38 -21.91
N VAL A 596 7.00 7.15 -20.62
CA VAL A 596 5.81 7.62 -19.90
C VAL A 596 5.67 9.13 -20.02
N ARG A 597 6.75 9.90 -19.83
CA ARG A 597 6.74 11.36 -20.00
C ARG A 597 6.22 11.79 -21.37
N ARG A 598 6.67 11.13 -22.45
CA ARG A 598 6.26 11.49 -23.82
C ARG A 598 4.82 11.08 -24.12
N VAL A 599 4.40 9.89 -23.67
CA VAL A 599 3.01 9.42 -23.83
C VAL A 599 2.07 10.32 -23.02
N ALA A 600 2.39 10.62 -21.77
CA ALA A 600 1.62 11.50 -20.90
C ALA A 600 1.46 12.90 -21.46
N ARG A 601 2.54 13.50 -21.97
CA ARG A 601 2.47 14.78 -22.67
C ARG A 601 1.47 14.74 -23.82
N SER A 602 1.55 13.71 -24.67
CA SER A 602 0.64 13.56 -25.82
C SER A 602 -0.81 13.31 -25.38
N MET A 603 -1.03 12.58 -24.29
CA MET A 603 -2.36 12.33 -23.74
C MET A 603 -2.98 13.60 -23.17
N VAL A 604 -2.22 14.38 -22.41
CA VAL A 604 -2.66 15.68 -21.89
C VAL A 604 -2.92 16.66 -23.02
N ASP A 605 -2.04 16.71 -24.02
CA ASP A 605 -2.26 17.53 -25.22
C ASP A 605 -3.57 17.15 -25.94
N TYR A 606 -3.87 15.86 -26.02
CA TYR A 606 -5.13 15.35 -26.57
C TYR A 606 -6.34 15.79 -25.73
N TRP A 607 -6.30 15.61 -24.41
CA TRP A 607 -7.38 16.03 -23.51
C TRP A 607 -7.61 17.54 -23.50
N GLU A 608 -6.56 18.34 -23.75
CA GLU A 608 -6.66 19.80 -23.92
C GLU A 608 -7.14 20.23 -25.32
N GLY A 609 -7.38 19.28 -26.22
CA GLY A 609 -7.86 19.55 -27.58
C GLY A 609 -6.80 20.13 -28.51
N LYS A 610 -5.51 19.92 -28.24
CA LYS A 610 -4.44 20.40 -29.12
C LYS A 610 -4.42 19.61 -30.44
N PRO A 611 -4.36 20.29 -31.60
CA PRO A 611 -4.41 19.61 -32.88
C PRO A 611 -3.14 18.76 -33.11
N GLY A 612 -3.34 17.53 -33.59
CA GLY A 612 -2.25 16.61 -33.92
C GLY A 612 -1.71 15.78 -32.76
N ALA A 613 -2.28 15.88 -31.56
CA ALA A 613 -1.96 14.99 -30.45
C ALA A 613 -2.48 13.57 -30.74
N ASP A 614 -1.56 12.60 -30.74
CA ASP A 614 -1.85 11.19 -31.00
C ASP A 614 -1.10 10.31 -29.99
N PRO A 615 -1.62 10.16 -28.76
CA PRO A 615 -0.96 9.38 -27.73
C PRO A 615 -0.78 7.91 -28.12
N VAL A 616 -1.67 7.36 -28.97
CA VAL A 616 -1.57 5.99 -29.48
C VAL A 616 -0.34 5.85 -30.37
N ALA A 617 -0.17 6.74 -31.35
CA ALA A 617 1.02 6.70 -32.21
C ALA A 617 2.33 6.93 -31.45
N VAL A 618 2.33 7.81 -30.43
CA VAL A 618 3.51 8.03 -29.58
C VAL A 618 3.86 6.78 -28.78
N ALA A 619 2.89 6.13 -28.15
CA ALA A 619 3.12 4.92 -27.37
C ALA A 619 3.58 3.75 -28.26
N SER A 620 2.89 3.48 -29.37
CA SER A 620 3.26 2.39 -30.30
C SER A 620 4.65 2.56 -30.90
N ALA A 621 5.17 3.80 -31.01
CA ALA A 621 6.53 4.05 -31.51
C ALA A 621 7.65 3.53 -30.59
N PHE A 622 7.38 3.30 -29.29
CA PHE A 622 8.36 2.69 -28.38
C PHE A 622 8.55 1.20 -28.62
N PHE A 623 7.53 0.51 -29.14
CA PHE A 623 7.55 -0.93 -29.43
C PHE A 623 8.23 -1.21 -30.76
N CYS A 624 9.53 -0.93 -30.81
CA CYS A 624 10.41 -1.26 -31.91
C CYS A 624 11.72 -1.84 -31.38
N HIS A 625 12.42 -2.60 -32.23
CA HIS A 625 13.75 -3.07 -31.87
C HIS A 625 14.69 -1.86 -31.63
N PRO A 626 15.51 -1.83 -30.55
CA PRO A 626 16.38 -0.69 -30.23
C PRO A 626 17.32 -0.25 -31.35
N ALA A 627 17.75 -1.18 -32.21
CA ALA A 627 18.55 -0.85 -33.40
C ALA A 627 17.83 0.09 -34.38
N ASP A 628 16.49 0.09 -34.41
CA ASP A 628 15.67 0.93 -35.28
C ASP A 628 15.25 2.27 -34.64
N SER A 629 15.70 2.58 -33.42
CA SER A 629 15.36 3.81 -32.70
C SER A 629 16.60 4.50 -32.11
N GLU A 630 16.54 5.83 -32.01
CA GLU A 630 17.68 6.65 -31.52
C GLU A 630 17.37 7.41 -30.23
N TRP A 631 16.11 7.40 -29.77
CA TRP A 631 15.66 8.27 -28.67
C TRP A 631 16.30 7.92 -27.32
N GLN A 632 16.59 6.63 -27.12
CA GLN A 632 17.17 6.05 -25.92
C GLN A 632 18.69 6.27 -25.86
N TYR A 633 19.32 6.48 -27.01
CA TYR A 633 20.78 6.51 -27.14
C TYR A 633 21.47 7.55 -26.22
N PRO A 634 20.95 8.79 -26.06
CA PRO A 634 21.53 9.75 -25.12
C PRO A 634 21.45 9.29 -23.66
N ILE A 635 20.34 8.66 -23.26
CA ILE A 635 20.12 8.17 -21.89
C ILE A 635 21.06 7.01 -21.60
N VAL A 636 21.09 6.02 -22.50
CA VAL A 636 21.91 4.82 -22.37
C VAL A 636 23.39 5.17 -22.28
N ASN A 637 23.90 6.04 -23.16
CA ASN A 637 25.31 6.44 -23.12
C ASN A 637 25.67 7.22 -21.84
N ALA A 638 24.81 8.14 -21.42
CA ALA A 638 25.06 8.92 -20.20
C ALA A 638 25.06 8.04 -18.95
N TRP A 639 24.11 7.11 -18.86
CA TRP A 639 24.03 6.15 -17.77
C TRP A 639 25.21 5.18 -17.78
N ALA A 640 25.54 4.57 -18.94
CA ALA A 640 26.63 3.61 -19.05
C ALA A 640 28.00 4.24 -18.74
N ALA A 641 28.21 5.50 -19.13
CA ALA A 641 29.42 6.25 -18.78
C ALA A 641 29.54 6.53 -17.27
N SER A 642 28.41 6.69 -16.58
CA SER A 642 28.36 6.94 -15.14
C SER A 642 28.38 5.67 -14.30
N ASN A 643 27.95 4.53 -14.88
CA ASN A 643 27.77 3.25 -14.19
C ASN A 643 28.55 2.09 -14.85
N PRO A 644 29.89 2.20 -15.04
CA PRO A 644 30.68 1.16 -15.70
C PRO A 644 30.71 -0.17 -14.92
N ALA A 645 30.53 -0.12 -13.59
CA ALA A 645 30.46 -1.31 -12.75
C ALA A 645 29.18 -2.12 -13.03
N GLU A 646 28.04 -1.44 -13.14
CA GLU A 646 26.75 -2.07 -13.43
C GLU A 646 26.71 -2.69 -14.84
N VAL A 647 27.29 -1.98 -15.82
CA VAL A 647 27.50 -2.54 -17.16
C VAL A 647 28.31 -3.84 -17.07
N ALA A 648 29.43 -3.85 -16.34
CA ALA A 648 30.25 -5.05 -16.16
C ALA A 648 29.49 -6.19 -15.45
N ARG A 649 28.64 -5.88 -14.46
CA ARG A 649 27.77 -6.87 -13.80
C ARG A 649 26.80 -7.53 -14.80
N SER A 650 26.21 -6.75 -15.70
CA SER A 650 25.31 -7.24 -16.76
C SER A 650 25.98 -8.10 -17.85
N GLU A 651 27.32 -8.16 -17.89
CA GLU A 651 28.08 -9.05 -18.78
C GLU A 651 28.23 -10.47 -18.18
N SER A 652 27.88 -10.68 -16.90
CA SER A 652 28.16 -11.90 -16.17
C SER A 652 26.89 -12.64 -15.76
N LYS A 653 26.68 -13.83 -16.35
CA LYS A 653 25.56 -14.69 -15.99
C LYS A 653 25.59 -15.07 -14.51
N SER A 654 26.76 -15.44 -13.98
CA SER A 654 26.90 -15.82 -12.58
C SER A 654 26.53 -14.70 -11.61
N GLU A 655 26.71 -13.43 -12.00
CA GLU A 655 26.32 -12.29 -11.17
C GLU A 655 24.81 -12.04 -11.23
N LEU A 656 24.19 -12.22 -12.39
CA LEU A 656 22.74 -12.14 -12.56
C LEU A 656 22.02 -13.29 -11.83
N ASP A 657 22.51 -14.52 -11.97
CA ASP A 657 22.01 -15.69 -11.22
C ASP A 657 22.15 -15.48 -9.70
N ARG A 658 23.25 -14.86 -9.25
CA ARG A 658 23.44 -14.50 -7.84
C ARG A 658 22.42 -13.46 -7.37
N THR A 659 22.14 -12.46 -8.20
CA THR A 659 21.15 -11.42 -7.88
C THR A 659 19.76 -12.02 -7.74
N GLN A 660 19.39 -12.92 -8.66
CA GLN A 660 18.13 -13.68 -8.57
C GLN A 660 18.10 -14.60 -7.34
N GLN A 661 19.23 -15.24 -6.99
CA GLN A 661 19.31 -16.05 -5.77
C GLN A 661 19.15 -15.22 -4.49
N LEU A 662 19.63 -13.97 -4.46
CA LEU A 662 19.41 -13.06 -3.34
C LEU A 662 17.92 -12.73 -3.16
N ALA A 663 17.18 -12.49 -4.25
CA ALA A 663 15.73 -12.28 -4.20
C ALA A 663 14.98 -13.52 -3.67
N ILE A 664 15.41 -14.73 -4.07
CA ILE A 664 14.87 -15.99 -3.54
C ILE A 664 15.17 -16.14 -2.03
N ASP A 665 16.38 -15.77 -1.60
CA ASP A 665 16.78 -15.84 -0.19
C ASP A 665 16.00 -14.81 0.67
N GLU A 666 15.67 -13.66 0.12
CA GLU A 666 14.80 -12.67 0.75
C GLU A 666 13.37 -13.20 0.94
N LEU A 667 12.77 -13.81 -0.08
CA LEU A 667 11.46 -14.47 0.03
C LEU A 667 11.45 -15.57 1.12
N ARG A 668 12.55 -16.32 1.25
CA ARG A 668 12.75 -17.29 2.35
C ARG A 668 12.84 -16.61 3.71
N ALA A 669 13.52 -15.48 3.81
CA ALA A 669 13.59 -14.71 5.05
C ALA A 669 12.21 -14.19 5.48
N ILE A 670 11.42 -13.72 4.52
CA ILE A 670 10.02 -13.33 4.74
C ILE A 670 9.22 -14.54 5.23
N GLN A 671 9.30 -15.69 4.53
CA GLN A 671 8.61 -16.92 4.95
C GLN A 671 8.93 -17.31 6.40
N ASN A 672 10.22 -17.30 6.77
CA ASN A 672 10.67 -17.64 8.11
C ASN A 672 10.18 -16.64 9.17
N THR A 673 10.18 -15.35 8.84
CA THR A 673 9.67 -14.29 9.70
C THR A 673 8.18 -14.46 9.95
N LEU A 674 7.40 -14.69 8.89
CA LEU A 674 5.96 -14.95 8.98
C LEU A 674 5.62 -16.21 9.79
N ILE A 675 6.41 -17.30 9.66
CA ILE A 675 6.27 -18.49 10.51
C ILE A 675 6.44 -18.15 11.99
N LYS A 676 7.47 -17.35 12.31
CA LYS A 676 7.75 -16.93 13.70
C LYS A 676 6.64 -16.00 14.22
N ASP A 677 6.18 -15.06 13.41
CA ASP A 677 5.14 -14.11 13.78
C ASP A 677 3.79 -14.80 13.97
N SER A 678 3.47 -15.80 13.14
CA SER A 678 2.32 -16.69 13.37
C SER A 678 2.37 -17.37 14.73
N GLN A 679 3.52 -17.90 15.14
CA GLN A 679 3.70 -18.52 16.45
C GLN A 679 3.58 -17.51 17.59
N ASN A 680 4.17 -16.32 17.43
CA ASN A 680 4.09 -15.24 18.41
C ASN A 680 2.65 -14.77 18.59
N TYR A 681 1.94 -14.53 17.48
CA TYR A 681 0.53 -14.19 17.45
C TYR A 681 -0.32 -15.20 18.23
N LEU A 682 -0.19 -16.49 17.92
CA LEU A 682 -0.93 -17.54 18.62
C LEU A 682 -0.58 -17.56 20.12
N ASN A 683 0.69 -17.35 20.47
CA ASN A 683 1.09 -17.27 21.87
C ASN A 683 0.51 -16.05 22.59
N GLU A 684 0.48 -14.87 21.96
CA GLU A 684 -0.12 -13.66 22.52
C GLU A 684 -1.63 -13.81 22.72
N VAL A 685 -2.34 -14.37 21.74
CA VAL A 685 -3.79 -14.61 21.84
C VAL A 685 -4.12 -15.60 22.96
N LEU A 686 -3.33 -16.67 23.11
CA LEU A 686 -3.68 -17.81 23.97
C LEU A 686 -3.10 -17.74 25.38
N ASN A 687 -1.92 -17.15 25.57
CA ASN A 687 -1.15 -17.26 26.82
C ASN A 687 -1.10 -15.96 27.64
N THR A 688 -1.70 -14.87 27.16
CA THR A 688 -1.73 -13.60 27.90
C THR A 688 -2.66 -13.69 29.12
N LYS A 689 -2.08 -13.68 30.33
CA LYS A 689 -2.83 -13.74 31.60
C LYS A 689 -3.47 -12.39 31.92
N LEU A 690 -4.79 -12.37 32.07
CA LEU A 690 -5.52 -11.17 32.51
C LEU A 690 -5.35 -10.91 34.02
N PRO A 691 -5.28 -9.63 34.46
CA PRO A 691 -5.41 -9.28 35.86
C PRO A 691 -6.76 -9.73 36.42
N ALA A 692 -6.79 -10.20 37.67
CA ALA A 692 -8.03 -10.67 38.29
C ALA A 692 -9.10 -9.54 38.35
N PRO A 693 -10.36 -9.81 37.96
CA PRO A 693 -11.42 -8.80 38.03
C PRO A 693 -11.71 -8.40 39.47
N SER A 694 -12.03 -7.11 39.67
CA SER A 694 -12.57 -6.63 40.94
C SER A 694 -13.90 -7.35 41.27
N ARG A 695 -14.32 -7.35 42.54
CA ARG A 695 -15.59 -8.01 42.93
C ARG A 695 -16.81 -7.44 42.20
N LEU A 696 -16.84 -6.12 42.02
CA LEU A 696 -17.92 -5.43 41.29
C LEU A 696 -17.93 -5.84 39.82
N GLN A 697 -16.75 -5.87 39.21
CA GLN A 697 -16.59 -6.23 37.81
C GLN A 697 -17.00 -7.69 37.55
N ARG A 698 -16.64 -8.62 38.44
CA ARG A 698 -17.07 -10.01 38.36
C ARG A 698 -18.59 -10.18 38.41
N TYR A 699 -19.26 -9.41 39.27
CA TYR A 699 -20.73 -9.43 39.37
C TYR A 699 -21.40 -8.91 38.08
N LEU A 700 -20.85 -7.84 37.50
CA LEU A 700 -21.33 -7.29 36.21
C LEU A 700 -21.07 -8.27 35.06
N GLU A 701 -19.90 -8.91 35.03
CA GLU A 701 -19.54 -9.93 34.05
C GLU A 701 -20.47 -11.15 34.14
N GLU A 702 -20.80 -11.65 35.34
CA GLU A 702 -21.74 -12.77 35.53
C GLU A 702 -23.17 -12.43 35.07
N GLY A 703 -23.65 -11.24 35.40
CA GLY A 703 -24.97 -10.75 34.97
C GLY A 703 -25.04 -10.57 33.45
N PHE A 704 -24.00 -9.99 32.86
CA PHE A 704 -23.85 -9.83 31.42
C PHE A 704 -23.83 -11.19 30.71
N MET A 705 -23.04 -12.14 31.19
CA MET A 705 -22.92 -13.47 30.58
C MET A 705 -24.22 -14.26 30.62
N LYS A 706 -25.04 -14.07 31.65
CA LYS A 706 -26.37 -14.65 31.71
C LYS A 706 -27.25 -14.12 30.58
N LEU A 707 -27.24 -12.80 30.35
CA LEU A 707 -27.98 -12.18 29.24
C LEU A 707 -27.46 -12.67 27.88
N ALA A 708 -26.14 -12.69 27.68
CA ALA A 708 -25.52 -13.20 26.46
C ALA A 708 -25.93 -14.66 26.18
N SER A 709 -25.99 -15.51 27.22
CA SER A 709 -26.34 -16.93 27.09
C SER A 709 -27.75 -17.21 26.58
N GLU A 710 -28.65 -16.24 26.68
CA GLU A 710 -30.03 -16.35 26.21
C GLU A 710 -30.18 -15.98 24.73
N THR A 711 -29.21 -15.27 24.15
CA THR A 711 -29.24 -14.81 22.75
C THR A 711 -29.07 -15.95 21.75
N THR A 712 -29.56 -15.74 20.53
CA THR A 712 -29.48 -16.72 19.43
C THR A 712 -28.04 -16.90 18.95
N TRP A 713 -27.34 -15.80 18.65
CA TRP A 713 -25.94 -15.82 18.18
C TRP A 713 -25.00 -16.54 19.14
N TRP A 714 -25.22 -16.44 20.45
CA TRP A 714 -24.42 -17.15 21.44
C TRP A 714 -24.67 -18.65 21.43
N LYS A 715 -25.94 -19.06 21.34
CA LYS A 715 -26.35 -20.46 21.28
C LYS A 715 -25.83 -21.13 20.00
N ASP A 716 -25.90 -20.42 18.88
CA ASP A 716 -25.39 -20.89 17.59
C ASP A 716 -23.88 -21.11 17.63
N LEU A 717 -23.11 -20.15 18.17
CA LEU A 717 -21.68 -20.30 18.39
C LEU A 717 -21.38 -21.52 19.30
N GLN A 718 -22.10 -21.67 20.40
CA GLN A 718 -21.94 -22.81 21.31
C GLN A 718 -22.30 -24.15 20.66
N GLN A 719 -23.22 -24.17 19.70
CA GLN A 719 -23.58 -25.38 18.97
C GLN A 719 -22.51 -25.76 17.95
N ILE A 720 -21.92 -24.80 17.24
CA ILE A 720 -20.82 -25.04 16.28
C ILE A 720 -19.56 -25.53 16.99
N ILE A 721 -19.35 -25.06 18.22
CA ILE A 721 -18.23 -25.44 19.07
C ILE A 721 -18.35 -26.88 19.64
N LYS A 722 -19.57 -27.39 19.81
CA LYS A 722 -19.86 -28.72 20.37
C LYS A 722 -19.86 -29.79 19.28
#